data_AF-A0A2D6U420-F1
#
_entry.id   AF-A0A2D6U420-F1
#
_cell.length_a   1.000
_cell.length_b   1.000
_cell.length_c   1.000
_cell.angle_alpha   90.00
_cell.angle_beta   90.00
_cell.angle_gamma   90.00
#
_symmetry.space_group_name_H-M   'P 1'
#
loop_
_entity.id
_entity.type
_entity.pdbx_description
1 polymer ?
#
loop_
_entity_poly.entity_id
_entity_poly.type
_entity_poly.pdbx_seq_one_letter_code
_entity_poly.pdbx_strand_id
1 'polypeptide(L)'
;MLADFERIDFDVSKIESWPYVKALKIGSLNLSKINLIAENTKHLESELVKFVSNQKVSENLLKRRNGITKHLTKVLTNKFRGSKVTTFGSFQSGLNLTNGDIDLCLQFNGEKPKKVLKKIARMLSEDGMDNVKLITTAKVPIVKFIDSQSKIPVDISINNSLAVHNTELLRRYSSMDSRVKPFIISIKYWARNRGISDAAMGTFSSYAWTLIAINYLQSLEKEVLPNVLKKDGSKTVDIDGTKYDIAMYSDSELDFTTQNQSTTGELVSGFFETLAKDWPWNNGVISVGSGKILTRKEKNWVATKPYISDAIQDSEIKRLGKFSLPVEDPFDNKHDLSRVLDVEGVFEIRDEVLRAYQLITENADWDIITEIKYPEITPNEPKLDLFEDLRNQSDDKTKHDLKILYEQLKDIENSVSVRESERSDAIKMSKALRRNAELAKEQSGLSSELRPRRSKIDELQSKRDSSNNHYIPVHFIEEELSRVYSVLTTEAANRVELSLEKEKQMFSWFFELQSMYEHSKLTRKYHREFLKLLEQQQQSIEHIKDIRQEMIEIQSFGKFTDFDDLAMKLLKELNPLKRERRNLRREIGRLEAWLRKQTHFNNNKHSKHKGKRKKFVNNRKVDDVKSKVISGDSFSLQDLEVLLKHGGLGSVNQSKTKPRKGKNKHKKNNYSITPQRGKRGKSSKNQ
;
A
#
# COMPACT_ATOMS: atom_id res chain seq x y z
N MET A 1 26.64 40.32 13.85
CA MET A 1 27.85 39.75 13.23
C MET A 1 27.40 38.81 12.13
N LEU A 2 27.60 39.24 10.89
CA LEU A 2 27.06 38.70 9.63
C LEU A 2 27.40 37.22 9.42
N ALA A 3 26.58 36.52 8.64
CA ALA A 3 26.71 35.08 8.44
C ALA A 3 28.10 34.72 7.92
N ASP A 4 28.71 33.65 8.45
CA ASP A 4 30.11 33.33 8.15
C ASP A 4 30.36 33.17 6.64
N PHE A 5 29.34 32.84 5.83
CA PHE A 5 29.44 32.80 4.37
C PHE A 5 29.39 34.18 3.68
N GLU A 6 28.72 35.19 4.24
CA GLU A 6 28.67 36.56 3.69
C GLU A 6 30.02 37.28 3.84
N ARG A 7 30.87 36.79 4.72
CA ARG A 7 32.23 37.29 4.99
C ARG A 7 33.31 36.64 4.12
N ILE A 8 32.97 35.58 3.38
CA ILE A 8 33.92 34.86 2.53
C ILE A 8 34.01 35.56 1.17
N ASP A 9 35.22 35.72 0.66
CA ASP A 9 35.46 36.21 -0.70
C ASP A 9 35.19 35.07 -1.70
N PHE A 10 34.14 35.23 -2.49
CA PHE A 10 33.83 34.37 -3.62
C PHE A 10 33.33 35.23 -4.78
N ASP A 11 33.47 34.72 -6.00
CA ASP A 11 33.11 35.46 -7.21
C ASP A 11 31.63 35.85 -7.21
N VAL A 12 31.36 37.16 -7.26
CA VAL A 12 30.01 37.75 -7.24
C VAL A 12 29.20 37.32 -8.48
N SER A 13 29.87 36.93 -9.57
CA SER A 13 29.21 36.38 -10.76
C SER A 13 28.43 35.08 -10.45
N LYS A 14 28.83 34.33 -9.42
CA LYS A 14 28.20 33.06 -9.03
C LYS A 14 26.91 33.22 -8.23
N ILE A 15 26.60 34.44 -7.78
CA ILE A 15 25.39 34.73 -6.99
C ILE A 15 24.44 35.70 -7.69
N GLU A 16 24.54 35.85 -9.01
CA GLU A 16 23.65 36.75 -9.77
C GLU A 16 22.18 36.38 -9.68
N SER A 17 21.88 35.09 -9.47
CA SER A 17 20.51 34.59 -9.30
C SER A 17 19.83 35.04 -8.00
N TRP A 18 20.58 35.64 -7.05
CA TRP A 18 20.08 36.06 -5.72
C TRP A 18 20.34 37.56 -5.48
N PRO A 19 19.43 38.44 -5.95
CA PRO A 19 19.65 39.88 -6.00
C PRO A 19 19.80 40.53 -4.61
N TYR A 20 19.10 40.06 -3.58
CA TYR A 20 19.17 40.63 -2.24
C TYR A 20 20.45 40.21 -1.51
N VAL A 21 20.90 38.96 -1.70
CA VAL A 21 22.21 38.51 -1.20
C VAL A 21 23.34 39.27 -1.90
N LYS A 22 23.26 39.44 -3.22
CA LYS A 22 24.22 40.24 -4.00
C LYS A 22 24.26 41.69 -3.51
N ALA A 23 23.09 42.31 -3.31
CA ALA A 23 22.98 43.68 -2.82
C ALA A 23 23.59 43.83 -1.41
N LEU A 24 23.39 42.85 -0.54
CA LEU A 24 24.00 42.83 0.80
C LEU A 24 25.53 42.71 0.71
N LYS A 25 26.05 41.84 -0.17
CA LYS A 25 27.49 41.61 -0.34
C LYS A 25 28.23 42.81 -0.95
N ILE A 26 27.62 43.50 -1.93
CA ILE A 26 28.17 44.72 -2.55
C ILE A 26 27.99 45.95 -1.64
N GLY A 27 27.22 45.82 -0.55
CA GLY A 27 26.97 46.91 0.40
C GLY A 27 25.89 47.90 -0.05
N SER A 28 25.14 47.61 -1.11
CA SER A 28 24.01 48.43 -1.56
C SER A 28 22.77 48.25 -0.67
N LEU A 29 22.61 47.09 -0.03
CA LEU A 29 21.56 46.85 0.96
C LEU A 29 22.14 46.99 2.37
N ASN A 30 21.71 48.01 3.11
CA ASN A 30 22.15 48.22 4.50
C ASN A 30 21.05 47.88 5.50
N LEU A 31 21.15 46.70 6.10
CA LEU A 31 20.19 46.18 7.08
C LEU A 31 20.05 47.04 8.34
N SER A 32 21.05 47.86 8.72
CA SER A 32 20.94 48.72 9.90
C SER A 32 20.07 49.96 9.65
N LYS A 33 19.86 50.33 8.38
CA LYS A 33 18.96 51.42 7.98
C LYS A 33 17.52 50.95 7.82
N ILE A 34 17.31 49.65 7.68
CA ILE A 34 15.99 49.03 7.55
C ILE A 34 15.47 48.73 8.96
N ASN A 35 14.41 49.43 9.35
CA ASN A 35 13.78 49.27 10.64
C ASN A 35 12.27 49.12 10.47
N LEU A 36 11.68 48.23 11.26
CA LEU A 36 10.23 48.06 11.30
C LEU A 36 9.60 49.24 12.02
N ILE A 37 8.56 49.82 11.41
CA ILE A 37 7.73 50.84 12.03
C ILE A 37 6.39 50.18 12.42
N ALA A 38 5.73 50.72 13.45
CA ALA A 38 4.44 50.22 13.92
C ALA A 38 3.33 50.23 12.84
N GLU A 39 3.46 51.04 11.79
CA GLU A 39 2.53 51.05 10.66
C GLU A 39 2.69 49.79 9.80
N ASN A 40 3.93 49.37 9.52
CA ASN A 40 4.23 48.15 8.76
C ASN A 40 3.62 46.91 9.43
N THR A 41 3.77 46.81 10.75
CA THR A 41 3.28 45.64 11.50
C THR A 41 1.76 45.60 11.58
N LYS A 42 1.10 46.76 11.67
CA LYS A 42 -0.37 46.88 11.64
C LYS A 42 -0.96 46.54 10.27
N HIS A 43 -0.35 47.01 9.18
CA HIS A 43 -0.76 46.64 7.83
C HIS A 43 -0.70 45.13 7.65
N LEU A 44 0.45 44.54 7.99
CA LEU A 44 0.66 43.10 7.91
C LEU A 44 -0.32 42.31 8.79
N GLU A 45 -0.62 42.75 10.01
CA GLU A 45 -1.64 42.10 10.86
C GLU A 45 -3.00 42.04 10.14
N SER A 46 -3.43 43.13 9.53
CA SER A 46 -4.73 43.18 8.83
C SER A 46 -4.80 42.20 7.65
N GLU A 47 -3.70 42.09 6.89
CA GLU A 47 -3.58 41.17 5.76
C GLU A 47 -3.49 39.70 6.23
N LEU A 48 -2.73 39.44 7.29
CA LEU A 48 -2.60 38.10 7.86
C LEU A 48 -3.92 37.59 8.43
N VAL A 49 -4.72 38.44 9.08
CA VAL A 49 -6.05 38.04 9.56
C VAL A 49 -6.96 37.62 8.40
N LYS A 50 -6.96 38.38 7.29
CA LYS A 50 -7.70 38.01 6.06
C LYS A 50 -7.19 36.68 5.51
N PHE A 51 -5.87 36.53 5.34
CA PHE A 51 -5.24 35.32 4.85
C PHE A 51 -5.59 34.08 5.70
N VAL A 52 -5.42 34.17 7.02
CA VAL A 52 -5.71 33.05 7.95
C VAL A 52 -7.19 32.68 7.94
N SER A 53 -8.08 33.66 7.76
CA SER A 53 -9.51 33.40 7.60
C SER A 53 -9.81 32.59 6.33
N ASN A 54 -9.13 32.88 5.22
CA ASN A 54 -9.22 32.15 3.96
C ASN A 54 -8.59 30.75 4.04
N GLN A 55 -7.63 30.54 4.94
CA GLN A 55 -7.01 29.23 5.17
C GLN A 55 -7.89 28.26 5.99
N LYS A 56 -9.07 28.67 6.46
CA LYS A 56 -9.97 27.78 7.19
C LYS A 56 -10.47 26.65 6.28
N VAL A 57 -10.19 25.41 6.68
CA VAL A 57 -10.62 24.21 5.96
C VAL A 57 -12.16 24.12 5.99
N SER A 58 -12.78 24.06 4.82
CA SER A 58 -14.23 23.86 4.72
C SER A 58 -14.67 22.50 5.29
N GLU A 59 -15.88 22.43 5.86
CA GLU A 59 -16.42 21.17 6.38
C GLU A 59 -16.47 20.05 5.33
N ASN A 60 -16.70 20.40 4.06
CA ASN A 60 -16.76 19.44 2.97
C ASN A 60 -15.39 18.81 2.72
N LEU A 61 -14.32 19.60 2.80
CA LEU A 61 -12.96 19.11 2.65
C LEU A 61 -12.55 18.22 3.84
N LEU A 62 -12.94 18.58 5.07
CA LEU A 62 -12.77 17.75 6.26
C LEU A 62 -13.47 16.39 6.12
N LYS A 63 -14.75 16.38 5.70
CA LYS A 63 -15.51 15.14 5.47
C LYS A 63 -14.84 14.25 4.42
N ARG A 64 -14.29 14.83 3.34
CA ARG A 64 -13.55 14.10 2.31
C ARG A 64 -12.25 13.50 2.84
N ARG A 65 -11.42 14.30 3.52
CA ARG A 65 -10.18 13.83 4.17
C ARG A 65 -10.47 12.65 5.11
N ASN A 66 -11.44 12.80 6.00
CA ASN A 66 -11.84 11.75 6.93
C ASN A 66 -12.37 10.49 6.22
N GLY A 67 -13.10 10.68 5.11
CA GLY A 67 -13.59 9.58 4.28
C GLY A 67 -12.46 8.74 3.65
N ILE A 68 -11.45 9.41 3.08
CA ILE A 68 -10.28 8.76 2.47
C ILE A 68 -9.45 8.06 3.53
N THR A 69 -9.15 8.73 4.64
CA THR A 69 -8.43 8.14 5.76
C THR A 69 -9.13 6.87 6.24
N LYS A 70 -10.45 6.92 6.45
CA LYS A 70 -11.23 5.74 6.87
C LYS A 70 -11.20 4.62 5.82
N HIS A 71 -11.27 4.97 4.54
CA HIS A 71 -11.19 4.02 3.44
C HIS A 71 -9.82 3.33 3.40
N LEU A 72 -8.73 4.10 3.36
CA LEU A 72 -7.36 3.61 3.32
C LEU A 72 -7.03 2.79 4.56
N THR A 73 -7.42 3.24 5.75
CA THR A 73 -7.27 2.48 7.00
C THR A 73 -7.91 1.11 6.86
N LYS A 74 -9.15 1.02 6.37
CA LYS A 74 -9.83 -0.27 6.18
C LYS A 74 -9.13 -1.15 5.13
N VAL A 75 -8.67 -0.58 4.02
CA VAL A 75 -7.99 -1.35 2.96
C VAL A 75 -6.66 -1.91 3.46
N LEU A 76 -5.86 -1.07 4.13
CA LEU A 76 -4.55 -1.44 4.63
C LEU A 76 -4.63 -2.46 5.76
N THR A 77 -5.51 -2.28 6.75
CA THR A 77 -5.65 -3.23 7.87
C THR A 77 -6.20 -4.58 7.45
N ASN A 78 -7.07 -4.63 6.42
CA ASN A 78 -7.53 -5.89 5.86
C ASN A 78 -6.41 -6.65 5.13
N LYS A 79 -5.53 -5.94 4.43
CA LYS A 79 -4.43 -6.54 3.66
C LYS A 79 -3.26 -6.94 4.55
N PHE A 80 -2.94 -6.12 5.54
CA PHE A 80 -1.86 -6.33 6.50
C PHE A 80 -2.48 -6.58 7.87
N ARG A 81 -2.84 -7.83 8.17
CA ARG A 81 -3.47 -8.20 9.44
C ARG A 81 -2.56 -7.84 10.62
N GLY A 82 -3.15 -7.36 11.71
CA GLY A 82 -2.40 -6.89 12.89
C GLY A 82 -1.70 -5.54 12.71
N SER A 83 -1.92 -4.85 11.58
CA SER A 83 -1.43 -3.49 11.39
C SER A 83 -2.34 -2.44 12.01
N LYS A 84 -1.78 -1.28 12.31
CA LYS A 84 -2.48 -0.07 12.76
C LYS A 84 -2.13 1.09 11.84
N VAL A 85 -3.13 1.83 11.37
CA VAL A 85 -2.92 3.04 10.57
C VAL A 85 -3.16 4.25 11.45
N THR A 86 -2.20 5.17 11.52
CA THR A 86 -2.32 6.44 12.22
C THR A 86 -2.09 7.60 11.25
N THR A 87 -2.95 8.61 11.31
CA THR A 87 -2.70 9.90 10.67
C THR A 87 -1.66 10.68 11.47
N PHE A 88 -0.77 11.38 10.78
CA PHE A 88 0.17 12.29 11.39
C PHE A 88 0.33 13.54 10.52
N GLY A 89 1.32 14.39 10.83
CA GLY A 89 1.69 15.53 10.01
C GLY A 89 0.80 16.74 10.21
N SER A 90 0.89 17.66 9.25
CA SER A 90 0.34 19.03 9.39
C SER A 90 -1.16 19.07 9.65
N PHE A 91 -1.92 18.14 9.09
CA PHE A 91 -3.37 18.06 9.29
C PHE A 91 -3.72 17.69 10.74
N GLN A 92 -3.02 16.71 11.30
CA GLN A 92 -3.27 16.24 12.66
C GLN A 92 -2.71 17.19 13.72
N SER A 93 -1.65 17.95 13.40
CA SER A 93 -1.14 19.01 14.27
C SER A 93 -1.96 20.30 14.24
N GLY A 94 -2.93 20.42 13.32
CA GLY A 94 -3.73 21.64 13.13
C GLY A 94 -2.99 22.79 12.43
N LEU A 95 -1.79 22.52 11.89
CA LEU A 95 -0.89 23.46 11.20
C LEU A 95 -0.85 23.20 9.69
N ASN A 96 -1.96 22.73 9.13
CA ASN A 96 -2.09 22.46 7.71
C ASN A 96 -2.53 23.70 6.94
N LEU A 97 -1.98 23.84 5.74
CA LEU A 97 -2.56 24.70 4.71
C LEU A 97 -3.85 24.03 4.19
N THR A 98 -4.76 24.80 3.61
CA THR A 98 -6.03 24.29 3.03
C THR A 98 -5.80 23.08 2.14
N ASN A 99 -4.72 23.16 1.36
CA ASN A 99 -4.32 22.25 0.29
C ASN A 99 -3.24 21.25 0.71
N GLY A 100 -3.06 21.02 2.02
CA GLY A 100 -2.05 20.09 2.54
C GLY A 100 -2.36 18.61 2.30
N ASP A 101 -1.29 17.83 2.27
CA ASP A 101 -1.29 16.38 2.07
C ASP A 101 -1.86 15.63 3.30
N ILE A 102 -2.27 14.37 3.11
CA ILE A 102 -2.60 13.45 4.21
C ILE A 102 -1.40 12.53 4.45
N ASP A 103 -0.78 12.65 5.62
CA ASP A 103 0.29 11.75 6.05
C ASP A 103 -0.28 10.57 6.85
N LEU A 104 0.02 9.34 6.40
CA LEU A 104 -0.40 8.09 7.03
C LEU A 104 0.82 7.26 7.40
N CYS A 105 0.81 6.72 8.62
CA CYS A 105 1.79 5.76 9.10
C CYS A 105 1.11 4.41 9.30
N LEU A 106 1.57 3.40 8.56
CA LEU A 106 1.17 2.01 8.77
C LEU A 106 2.17 1.37 9.74
N GLN A 107 1.73 1.12 10.96
CA GLN A 107 2.45 0.34 11.95
C GLN A 107 2.19 -1.14 11.68
N PHE A 108 3.24 -1.88 11.38
CA PHE A 108 3.16 -3.29 11.00
C PHE A 108 4.39 -4.06 11.47
N ASN A 109 4.16 -5.04 12.34
CA ASN A 109 5.18 -5.97 12.82
C ASN A 109 5.23 -7.16 11.86
N GLY A 110 5.99 -7.02 10.78
CA GLY A 110 6.08 -8.05 9.75
C GLY A 110 7.24 -7.82 8.79
N GLU A 111 6.96 -7.82 7.49
CA GLU A 111 7.97 -7.65 6.44
C GLU A 111 8.68 -6.28 6.51
N LYS A 112 9.93 -6.24 6.02
CA LYS A 112 10.72 -5.00 5.90
C LYS A 112 9.92 -3.88 5.21
N PRO A 113 9.97 -2.63 5.72
CA PRO A 113 9.22 -1.47 5.19
C PRO A 113 9.22 -1.33 3.66
N LYS A 114 10.39 -1.46 3.02
CA LYS A 114 10.54 -1.33 1.55
C LYS A 114 9.71 -2.36 0.77
N LYS A 115 9.58 -3.60 1.26
CA LYS A 115 8.77 -4.65 0.62
C LYS A 115 7.27 -4.34 0.75
N VAL A 116 6.85 -3.90 1.94
CA VAL A 116 5.47 -3.49 2.22
C VAL A 116 5.05 -2.31 1.34
N LEU A 117 5.89 -1.27 1.24
CA LEU A 117 5.63 -0.11 0.39
C LEU A 117 5.53 -0.47 -1.09
N LYS A 118 6.38 -1.38 -1.61
CA LYS A 118 6.23 -1.91 -2.98
C LYS A 118 4.87 -2.59 -3.20
N LYS A 119 4.42 -3.40 -2.23
CA LYS A 119 3.09 -4.05 -2.28
C LYS A 119 1.94 -3.05 -2.20
N ILE A 120 2.10 -1.97 -1.43
CA ILE A 120 1.13 -0.87 -1.33
C ILE A 120 1.09 -0.09 -2.65
N ALA A 121 2.23 0.34 -3.19
CA ALA A 121 2.30 1.08 -4.46
C ALA A 121 1.65 0.30 -5.61
N ARG A 122 1.91 -1.01 -5.72
CA ARG A 122 1.25 -1.87 -6.71
C ARG A 122 -0.26 -1.91 -6.50
N MET A 123 -0.71 -2.10 -5.26
CA MET A 123 -2.13 -2.11 -4.93
C MET A 123 -2.82 -0.79 -5.24
N LEU A 124 -2.22 0.35 -4.88
CA LEU A 124 -2.79 1.67 -5.17
C LEU A 124 -2.88 1.91 -6.68
N SER A 125 -1.90 1.43 -7.44
CA SER A 125 -1.94 1.49 -8.92
C SER A 125 -3.04 0.57 -9.50
N GLU A 126 -3.27 -0.60 -8.91
CA GLU A 126 -4.36 -1.52 -9.24
C GLU A 126 -5.74 -0.99 -8.82
N ASP A 127 -5.81 -0.24 -7.72
CA ASP A 127 -6.98 0.51 -7.29
C ASP A 127 -7.09 1.84 -8.04
N GLY A 128 -6.18 2.13 -8.98
CA GLY A 128 -6.13 3.26 -9.89
C GLY A 128 -6.02 4.63 -9.20
N MET A 129 -5.25 4.74 -8.15
CA MET A 129 -4.84 6.04 -7.65
C MET A 129 -3.95 6.75 -8.68
N ASP A 130 -3.97 8.09 -8.66
CA ASP A 130 -3.21 8.93 -9.58
C ASP A 130 -1.78 9.13 -9.02
N ASN A 131 -0.79 9.34 -9.91
CA ASN A 131 0.59 9.70 -9.54
C ASN A 131 1.25 8.84 -8.43
N VAL A 132 1.03 7.53 -8.42
CA VAL A 132 1.65 6.63 -7.44
C VAL A 132 3.16 6.57 -7.65
N LYS A 133 3.93 7.16 -6.72
CA LYS A 133 5.39 7.22 -6.71
C LYS A 133 5.95 6.58 -5.44
N LEU A 134 6.92 5.69 -5.61
CA LEU A 134 7.62 5.03 -4.50
C LEU A 134 8.98 5.70 -4.28
N ILE A 135 9.16 6.34 -3.12
CA ILE A 135 10.41 7.03 -2.74
C ILE A 135 11.13 6.18 -1.70
N THR A 136 12.24 5.54 -2.07
CA THR A 136 12.94 4.54 -1.23
C THR A 136 14.37 4.90 -0.86
N THR A 137 14.89 5.99 -1.42
CA THR A 137 16.25 6.49 -1.19
C THR A 137 16.37 7.31 0.10
N ALA A 138 15.26 7.89 0.59
CA ALA A 138 15.23 8.66 1.82
C ALA A 138 15.40 7.80 3.09
N LYS A 139 15.79 8.45 4.22
CA LYS A 139 15.89 7.82 5.56
C LYS A 139 14.58 7.11 5.94
N VAL A 140 13.44 7.74 5.65
CA VAL A 140 12.11 7.17 5.79
C VAL A 140 11.50 6.96 4.41
N PRO A 141 11.45 5.71 3.90
CA PRO A 141 10.79 5.41 2.64
C PRO A 141 9.28 5.69 2.71
N ILE A 142 8.72 6.23 1.63
CA ILE A 142 7.30 6.56 1.52
C ILE A 142 6.72 6.21 0.14
N VAL A 143 5.41 6.05 0.08
CA VAL A 143 4.63 6.03 -1.16
C VAL A 143 3.77 7.28 -1.21
N LYS A 144 3.99 8.11 -2.22
CA LYS A 144 3.17 9.28 -2.53
C LYS A 144 2.17 8.93 -3.61
N PHE A 145 0.93 9.41 -3.51
CA PHE A 145 -0.08 9.27 -4.55
C PHE A 145 -1.16 10.33 -4.39
N ILE A 146 -2.03 10.44 -5.39
CA ILE A 146 -3.20 11.30 -5.35
C ILE A 146 -4.44 10.41 -5.39
N ASP A 147 -5.36 10.61 -4.45
CA ASP A 147 -6.63 9.89 -4.48
C ASP A 147 -7.45 10.34 -5.69
N SER A 148 -7.78 9.38 -6.56
CA SER A 148 -8.40 9.68 -7.87
C SER A 148 -9.76 10.40 -7.77
N GLN A 149 -10.49 10.22 -6.67
CA GLN A 149 -11.84 10.80 -6.47
C GLN A 149 -11.79 12.16 -5.81
N SER A 150 -11.02 12.28 -4.73
CA SER A 150 -10.95 13.51 -3.95
C SER A 150 -9.85 14.46 -4.41
N LYS A 151 -8.93 14.01 -5.27
CA LYS A 151 -7.74 14.75 -5.70
C LYS A 151 -6.85 15.23 -4.55
N ILE A 152 -6.98 14.60 -3.37
CA ILE A 152 -6.14 14.90 -2.22
C ILE A 152 -4.84 14.08 -2.32
N PRO A 153 -3.65 14.71 -2.22
CA PRO A 153 -2.39 13.99 -2.11
C PRO A 153 -2.29 13.24 -0.78
N VAL A 154 -1.71 12.05 -0.82
CA VAL A 154 -1.55 11.15 0.33
C VAL A 154 -0.16 10.53 0.31
N ASP A 155 0.50 10.60 1.48
CA ASP A 155 1.81 10.00 1.71
C ASP A 155 1.67 8.86 2.74
N ILE A 156 2.15 7.67 2.41
CA ILE A 156 2.16 6.51 3.30
C ILE A 156 3.60 6.14 3.67
N SER A 157 3.88 6.10 4.97
CA SER A 157 5.12 5.58 5.57
C SER A 157 4.85 4.31 6.38
N ILE A 158 5.89 3.52 6.66
CA ILE A 158 5.80 2.31 7.48
C ILE A 158 6.62 2.51 8.76
N ASN A 159 6.04 2.18 9.91
CA ASN A 159 6.70 2.20 11.23
C ASN A 159 7.38 3.54 11.58
N ASN A 160 6.93 4.66 11.01
CA ASN A 160 7.39 5.99 11.38
C ASN A 160 6.65 6.50 12.64
N SER A 161 6.91 5.87 13.78
CA SER A 161 6.26 6.21 15.06
C SER A 161 6.73 7.55 15.64
N LEU A 162 7.99 7.96 15.43
CA LEU A 162 8.47 9.29 15.87
C LEU A 162 7.65 10.42 15.25
N ALA A 163 7.29 10.32 13.98
CA ALA A 163 6.49 11.35 13.33
C ALA A 163 5.11 11.55 13.99
N VAL A 164 4.53 10.49 14.58
CA VAL A 164 3.28 10.59 15.34
C VAL A 164 3.49 11.41 16.62
N HIS A 165 4.59 11.18 17.34
CA HIS A 165 4.93 11.95 18.54
C HIS A 165 5.32 13.40 18.23
N ASN A 166 6.09 13.63 17.16
CA ASN A 166 6.39 14.97 16.65
C ASN A 166 5.10 15.73 16.30
N THR A 167 4.13 15.04 15.68
CA THR A 167 2.83 15.64 15.37
C THR A 167 2.05 16.02 16.62
N GLU A 168 2.10 15.19 17.66
CA GLU A 168 1.50 15.51 18.97
C GLU A 168 2.15 16.74 19.61
N LEU A 169 3.49 16.80 19.59
CA LEU A 169 4.26 17.95 20.08
C LEU A 169 3.82 19.25 19.40
N LEU A 170 3.78 19.23 18.07
CA LEU A 170 3.36 20.39 17.28
C LEU A 170 1.90 20.76 17.53
N ARG A 171 1.01 19.77 17.72
CA ARG A 171 -0.39 20.01 18.05
C ARG A 171 -0.51 20.77 19.36
N ARG A 172 0.25 20.34 20.37
CA ARG A 172 0.22 20.96 21.69
C ARG A 172 0.67 22.41 21.64
N TYR A 173 1.80 22.68 20.97
CA TYR A 173 2.25 24.06 20.74
C TYR A 173 1.22 24.90 19.99
N SER A 174 0.60 24.33 18.95
CA SER A 174 -0.43 25.03 18.18
C SER A 174 -1.68 25.39 18.98
N SER A 175 -1.96 24.71 20.09
CA SER A 175 -3.13 24.95 20.94
C SER A 175 -2.85 25.80 22.17
N MET A 176 -1.58 26.11 22.47
CA MET A 176 -1.18 26.84 23.68
C MET A 176 -1.52 28.33 23.63
N ASP A 177 -1.35 28.98 22.48
CA ASP A 177 -1.67 30.40 22.29
C ASP A 177 -2.34 30.62 20.93
N SER A 178 -3.34 31.51 20.88
CA SER A 178 -4.17 31.73 19.70
C SER A 178 -3.40 32.31 18.50
N ARG A 179 -2.26 32.97 18.73
CA ARG A 179 -1.39 33.59 17.71
C ARG A 179 -0.45 32.58 17.05
N VAL A 180 -0.11 31.49 17.74
CA VAL A 180 0.89 30.50 17.29
C VAL A 180 0.49 29.86 15.97
N LYS A 181 -0.78 29.44 15.86
CA LYS A 181 -1.29 28.80 14.64
C LYS A 181 -1.30 29.76 13.44
N PRO A 182 -1.89 30.96 13.51
CA PRO A 182 -1.75 32.01 12.50
C PRO A 182 -0.31 32.24 12.07
N PHE A 183 0.60 32.48 13.02
CA PHE A 183 2.01 32.75 12.79
C PHE A 183 2.72 31.63 12.01
N ILE A 184 2.59 30.37 12.47
CA ILE A 184 3.23 29.22 11.81
C ILE A 184 2.64 28.98 10.41
N ILE A 185 1.32 29.11 10.25
CA ILE A 185 0.67 28.94 8.95
C ILE A 185 1.18 29.98 7.93
N SER A 186 1.36 31.24 8.36
CA SER A 186 1.91 32.31 7.53
C SER A 186 3.34 31.98 7.06
N ILE A 187 4.22 31.57 7.97
CA ILE A 187 5.60 31.18 7.62
C ILE A 187 5.61 29.99 6.66
N LYS A 188 4.79 28.96 6.92
CA LYS A 188 4.70 27.78 6.05
C LYS A 188 4.19 28.12 4.66
N TYR A 189 3.21 29.02 4.57
CA TYR A 189 2.64 29.46 3.29
C TYR A 189 3.67 30.25 2.48
N TRP A 190 4.35 31.22 3.11
CA TRP A 190 5.48 31.94 2.52
C TRP A 190 6.56 30.97 2.02
N ALA A 191 7.09 30.12 2.89
CA ALA A 191 8.17 29.20 2.54
C ALA A 191 7.80 28.25 1.39
N ARG A 192 6.55 27.80 1.34
CA ARG A 192 6.04 26.97 0.24
C ARG A 192 5.98 27.74 -1.08
N ASN A 193 5.34 28.92 -1.09
CA ASN A 193 5.15 29.67 -2.33
C ASN A 193 6.48 30.21 -2.89
N ARG A 194 7.45 30.50 -2.02
CA ARG A 194 8.80 30.91 -2.42
C ARG A 194 9.73 29.75 -2.79
N GLY A 195 9.26 28.50 -2.76
CA GLY A 195 10.04 27.33 -3.19
C GLY A 195 11.09 26.83 -2.18
N ILE A 196 11.08 27.36 -0.96
CA ILE A 196 12.07 27.05 0.09
C ILE A 196 11.56 26.04 1.13
N SER A 197 10.52 25.27 0.79
CA SER A 197 9.90 24.25 1.64
C SER A 197 9.96 22.84 1.04
N ASP A 198 10.99 22.51 0.24
CA ASP A 198 11.17 21.20 -0.39
C ASP A 198 12.57 20.61 -0.13
N ALA A 199 12.63 19.69 0.83
CA ALA A 199 13.84 18.96 1.19
C ALA A 199 14.44 18.12 0.04
N ALA A 200 13.65 17.71 -0.95
CA ALA A 200 14.18 17.00 -2.11
C ALA A 200 14.99 17.95 -3.02
N MET A 201 14.61 19.22 -3.07
CA MET A 201 15.22 20.27 -3.90
C MET A 201 16.31 21.08 -3.19
N GLY A 202 16.79 20.66 -2.01
CA GLY A 202 17.90 21.37 -1.36
C GLY A 202 17.50 22.44 -0.36
N THR A 203 16.22 22.60 -0.07
CA THR A 203 15.74 23.58 0.90
C THR A 203 15.21 22.91 2.16
N PHE A 204 14.75 23.70 3.14
CA PHE A 204 14.20 23.14 4.37
C PHE A 204 12.88 22.40 4.10
N SER A 205 12.57 21.40 4.92
CA SER A 205 11.22 20.81 4.93
C SER A 205 10.23 21.75 5.63
N SER A 206 8.93 21.57 5.34
CA SER A 206 7.87 22.27 6.08
C SER A 206 7.92 22.02 7.60
N TYR A 207 8.39 20.83 8.00
CA TYR A 207 8.61 20.49 9.41
C TYR A 207 9.76 21.32 10.02
N ALA A 208 10.87 21.47 9.31
CA ALA A 208 11.99 22.29 9.77
C ALA A 208 11.56 23.76 9.95
N TRP A 209 10.86 24.36 8.98
CA TRP A 209 10.30 25.72 9.12
C TRP A 209 9.36 25.85 10.32
N THR A 210 8.58 24.81 10.63
CA THR A 210 7.71 24.80 11.80
C THR A 210 8.51 24.83 13.10
N LEU A 211 9.62 24.07 13.19
CA LEU A 211 10.49 24.08 14.38
C LEU A 211 11.25 25.40 14.52
N ILE A 212 11.73 25.98 13.42
CA ILE A 212 12.37 27.30 13.40
C ILE A 212 11.40 28.36 13.94
N ALA A 213 10.15 28.34 13.47
CA ALA A 213 9.09 29.22 13.94
C ALA A 213 8.78 29.04 15.44
N ILE A 214 8.64 27.79 15.91
CA ILE A 214 8.40 27.51 17.33
C ILE A 214 9.56 28.00 18.19
N ASN A 215 10.80 27.71 17.80
CA ASN A 215 11.96 28.11 18.58
C ASN A 215 12.13 29.64 18.64
N TYR A 216 11.77 30.36 17.57
CA TYR A 216 11.69 31.82 17.61
C TYR A 216 10.73 32.29 18.71
N LEU A 217 9.51 31.73 18.78
CA LEU A 217 8.53 32.08 19.80
C LEU A 217 8.96 31.72 21.24
N GLN A 218 9.79 30.68 21.39
CA GLN A 218 10.41 30.30 22.68
C GLN A 218 11.58 31.21 23.06
N SER A 219 12.30 31.76 22.08
CA SER A 219 13.53 32.52 22.31
C SER A 219 13.30 34.04 22.39
N LEU A 220 12.05 34.50 22.28
CA LEU A 220 11.69 35.90 22.53
C LEU A 220 11.99 36.27 23.99
N GLU A 221 12.39 37.53 24.22
CA GLU A 221 12.62 38.07 25.57
C GLU A 221 11.38 37.85 26.47
N LYS A 222 10.19 38.08 25.91
CA LYS A 222 8.92 37.62 26.47
C LYS A 222 8.45 36.41 25.67
N GLU A 223 8.72 35.23 26.20
CA GLU A 223 8.37 33.97 25.55
C GLU A 223 6.86 33.85 25.29
N VAL A 224 6.51 33.41 24.08
CA VAL A 224 5.13 33.08 23.69
C VAL A 224 4.84 31.60 23.95
N LEU A 225 5.88 30.75 23.86
CA LEU A 225 5.78 29.32 24.05
C LEU A 225 6.83 28.83 25.06
N PRO A 226 6.48 27.91 25.98
CA PRO A 226 7.44 27.33 26.91
C PRO A 226 8.19 26.13 26.28
N ASN A 227 9.15 25.56 27.01
CA ASN A 227 9.62 24.21 26.71
C ASN A 227 8.65 23.18 27.28
N VAL A 228 8.12 22.29 26.43
CA VAL A 228 7.11 21.29 26.83
C VAL A 228 7.70 19.89 27.01
N LEU A 229 8.97 19.69 26.66
CA LEU A 229 9.68 18.41 26.78
C LEU A 229 10.39 18.31 28.13
N LYS A 230 10.25 17.15 28.80
CA LYS A 230 10.94 16.88 30.09
C LYS A 230 12.38 16.42 29.90
N LYS A 231 12.62 15.57 28.89
CA LYS A 231 13.90 14.89 28.64
C LYS A 231 14.46 14.14 29.86
N ASP A 232 13.58 13.58 30.70
CA ASP A 232 13.89 12.89 31.96
C ASP A 232 13.91 11.36 31.85
N GLY A 233 13.64 10.80 30.66
CA GLY A 233 13.56 9.37 30.41
C GLY A 233 12.28 8.71 30.95
N SER A 234 11.32 9.46 31.48
CA SER A 234 10.09 8.93 32.08
C SER A 234 9.19 8.21 31.07
N LYS A 235 9.29 8.57 29.78
CA LYS A 235 8.53 7.93 28.71
C LYS A 235 9.40 7.74 27.47
N THR A 236 9.74 6.49 27.17
CA THR A 236 10.56 6.15 26.00
C THR A 236 9.82 5.28 25.00
N VAL A 237 10.20 5.38 23.72
CA VAL A 237 9.75 4.51 22.64
C VAL A 237 10.96 3.92 21.93
N ASP A 238 10.93 2.61 21.70
CA ASP A 238 11.98 1.89 20.95
C ASP A 238 11.60 1.81 19.47
N ILE A 239 12.50 2.27 18.60
CA ILE A 239 12.35 2.22 17.14
C ILE A 239 13.67 1.73 16.56
N ASP A 240 13.61 0.58 15.89
CA ASP A 240 14.76 -0.08 15.28
C ASP A 240 15.96 -0.23 16.25
N GLY A 241 15.69 -0.53 17.53
CA GLY A 241 16.71 -0.74 18.57
C GLY A 241 17.28 0.54 19.17
N THR A 242 16.76 1.71 18.78
CA THR A 242 17.10 3.00 19.38
C THR A 242 15.97 3.48 20.28
N LYS A 243 16.28 3.75 21.55
CA LYS A 243 15.32 4.34 22.49
C LYS A 243 15.30 5.85 22.35
N TYR A 244 14.12 6.40 22.12
CA TYR A 244 13.87 7.84 22.07
C TYR A 244 13.02 8.25 23.27
N ASP A 245 13.43 9.31 23.96
CA ASP A 245 12.63 9.92 25.02
C ASP A 245 11.58 10.84 24.39
N ILE A 246 10.32 10.57 24.71
CA ILE A 246 9.15 11.32 24.21
C ILE A 246 8.37 11.95 25.38
N ALA A 247 8.98 12.06 26.55
CA ALA A 247 8.36 12.63 27.74
C ALA A 247 8.04 14.13 27.54
N MET A 248 6.77 14.46 27.78
CA MET A 248 6.26 15.83 27.79
C MET A 248 5.65 16.11 29.16
N TYR A 249 5.73 17.36 29.62
CA TYR A 249 4.95 17.82 30.77
C TYR A 249 3.45 17.62 30.51
N SER A 250 2.62 17.37 31.52
CA SER A 250 1.17 17.48 31.38
C SER A 250 0.75 18.96 31.37
N ASP A 251 -0.49 19.26 31.00
CA ASP A 251 -0.98 20.64 31.05
C ASP A 251 -1.10 21.17 32.48
N SER A 252 -1.29 20.28 33.46
CA SER A 252 -1.29 20.64 34.88
C SER A 252 0.11 20.88 35.46
N GLU A 253 1.15 20.30 34.84
CA GLU A 253 2.55 20.50 35.24
C GLU A 253 3.16 21.77 34.59
N LEU A 254 2.63 22.22 33.45
CA LEU A 254 3.03 23.46 32.80
C LEU A 254 2.25 24.64 33.37
N ASP A 255 2.74 25.23 34.46
CA ASP A 255 2.25 26.51 34.96
C ASP A 255 2.84 27.66 34.12
N PHE A 256 2.39 27.79 32.87
CA PHE A 256 2.88 28.81 31.94
C PHE A 256 1.76 29.69 31.42
N THR A 257 1.93 31.01 31.56
CA THR A 257 1.11 32.03 30.92
C THR A 257 2.02 33.06 30.28
N THR A 258 1.88 33.27 28.97
CA THR A 258 2.71 34.24 28.25
C THR A 258 2.41 35.68 28.69
N GLN A 259 3.46 36.45 28.94
CA GLN A 259 3.39 37.90 29.20
C GLN A 259 3.56 38.71 27.91
N ASN A 260 3.73 38.05 26.77
CA ASN A 260 3.92 38.67 25.47
C ASN A 260 2.57 39.15 24.90
N GLN A 261 2.48 40.43 24.55
CA GLN A 261 1.28 41.07 24.00
C GLN A 261 1.38 41.39 22.51
N SER A 262 2.42 40.92 21.83
CA SER A 262 2.63 41.19 20.40
C SER A 262 1.54 40.56 19.54
N THR A 263 1.12 41.27 18.50
CA THR A 263 0.18 40.79 17.49
C THR A 263 0.81 39.76 16.56
N THR A 264 0.02 39.09 15.72
CA THR A 264 0.57 38.09 14.77
C THR A 264 1.49 38.77 13.75
N GLY A 265 1.11 39.96 13.26
CA GLY A 265 1.89 40.77 12.33
C GLY A 265 3.22 41.22 12.92
N GLU A 266 3.25 41.62 14.20
CA GLU A 266 4.50 41.92 14.91
C GLU A 266 5.38 40.69 15.06
N LEU A 267 4.81 39.53 15.41
CA LEU A 267 5.56 38.28 15.52
C LEU A 267 6.16 37.86 14.18
N VAL A 268 5.39 37.91 13.08
CA VAL A 268 5.87 37.60 11.72
C VAL A 268 6.95 38.59 11.27
N SER A 269 6.75 39.88 11.50
CA SER A 269 7.73 40.91 11.15
C SER A 269 9.04 40.71 11.92
N GLY A 270 8.96 40.47 13.24
CA GLY A 270 10.11 40.20 14.09
C GLY A 270 10.83 38.90 13.74
N PHE A 271 10.10 37.89 13.25
CA PHE A 271 10.69 36.64 12.76
C PHE A 271 11.59 36.90 11.55
N PHE A 272 11.08 37.63 10.55
CA PHE A 272 11.89 37.99 9.38
C PHE A 272 13.02 38.94 9.73
N GLU A 273 12.82 39.86 10.67
CA GLU A 273 13.89 40.73 11.17
C GLU A 273 15.01 39.95 11.83
N THR A 274 14.67 39.04 12.75
CA THR A 274 15.64 38.23 13.49
C THR A 274 16.43 37.34 12.54
N LEU A 275 15.75 36.70 11.58
CA LEU A 275 16.46 35.95 10.55
C LEU A 275 17.30 36.89 9.67
N ALA A 276 16.79 38.03 9.21
CA ALA A 276 17.53 38.95 8.35
C ALA A 276 18.80 39.50 9.02
N LYS A 277 18.70 40.02 10.25
CA LYS A 277 19.78 40.71 10.97
C LYS A 277 20.67 39.76 11.77
N ASP A 278 20.06 38.84 12.51
CA ASP A 278 20.69 38.01 13.54
C ASP A 278 20.55 36.52 13.22
N TRP A 279 20.95 36.13 12.00
CA TRP A 279 20.89 34.75 11.51
C TRP A 279 21.38 33.76 12.59
N PRO A 280 20.48 32.99 13.25
CA PRO A 280 20.77 32.36 14.54
C PRO A 280 21.77 31.19 14.43
N TRP A 281 22.02 30.73 13.22
CA TRP A 281 22.72 29.48 12.95
C TRP A 281 24.24 29.57 12.91
N ASN A 282 24.86 30.76 12.84
CA ASN A 282 26.34 30.84 12.74
C ASN A 282 27.00 30.20 13.96
N ASN A 283 26.48 30.52 15.15
CA ASN A 283 26.97 30.00 16.43
C ASN A 283 25.94 29.14 17.18
N GLY A 284 24.69 29.15 16.71
CA GLY A 284 23.57 28.49 17.36
C GLY A 284 23.07 27.23 16.64
N VAL A 285 22.39 26.37 17.40
CA VAL A 285 21.59 25.24 16.97
C VAL A 285 20.17 25.50 17.42
N ILE A 286 19.23 25.52 16.47
CA ILE A 286 17.81 25.66 16.78
C ILE A 286 17.34 24.36 17.44
N SER A 287 16.89 24.46 18.70
CA SER A 287 16.46 23.32 19.51
C SER A 287 15.16 23.63 20.23
N VAL A 288 14.05 23.18 19.64
CA VAL A 288 12.72 23.27 20.28
C VAL A 288 12.68 22.48 21.59
N GLY A 289 13.36 21.33 21.62
CA GLY A 289 13.37 20.47 22.80
C GLY A 289 14.17 21.02 23.99
N SER A 290 15.00 22.04 23.78
CA SER A 290 15.69 22.76 24.85
C SER A 290 15.04 24.10 25.18
N GLY A 291 14.03 24.53 24.41
CA GLY A 291 13.33 25.80 24.60
C GLY A 291 14.15 27.04 24.26
N LYS A 292 15.35 26.89 23.71
CA LYS A 292 16.28 27.99 23.40
C LYS A 292 17.25 27.59 22.30
N ILE A 293 17.93 28.57 21.74
CA ILE A 293 19.05 28.33 20.83
C ILE A 293 20.23 27.79 21.66
N LEU A 294 20.74 26.61 21.30
CA LEU A 294 21.93 26.01 21.93
C LEU A 294 23.18 26.48 21.21
N THR A 295 24.33 26.53 21.87
CA THR A 295 25.58 26.79 21.13
C THR A 295 26.03 25.55 20.37
N ARG A 296 26.67 25.74 19.19
CA ARG A 296 27.25 24.62 18.42
C ARG A 296 28.25 23.79 19.24
N LYS A 297 28.97 24.45 20.17
CA LYS A 297 29.90 23.81 21.10
C LYS A 297 29.18 22.91 22.11
N GLU A 298 28.14 23.42 22.78
CA GLU A 298 27.33 22.63 23.72
C GLU A 298 26.76 21.36 23.08
N LYS A 299 26.37 21.44 21.80
CA LYS A 299 25.77 20.33 21.08
C LYS A 299 26.76 19.41 20.37
N ASN A 300 28.05 19.77 20.31
CA ASN A 300 29.05 19.14 19.43
C ASN A 300 28.60 19.07 17.96
N TRP A 301 27.88 20.09 17.49
CA TRP A 301 27.41 20.20 16.09
C TRP A 301 28.19 21.32 15.39
N VAL A 302 29.48 21.06 15.19
CA VAL A 302 30.36 21.96 14.42
C VAL A 302 30.16 21.66 12.94
N ALA A 303 30.09 22.71 12.11
CA ALA A 303 29.95 22.57 10.66
C ALA A 303 31.07 21.67 10.10
N THR A 304 30.66 20.59 9.46
CA THR A 304 31.57 19.65 8.78
C THR A 304 31.72 20.04 7.32
N LYS A 305 32.91 19.84 6.75
CA LYS A 305 33.13 20.01 5.31
C LYS A 305 32.13 19.17 4.49
N PRO A 306 31.68 19.67 3.32
CA PRO A 306 32.13 20.90 2.66
C PRO A 306 31.49 22.16 3.24
N TYR A 307 32.29 23.23 3.38
CA TYR A 307 31.77 24.54 3.73
C TYR A 307 31.09 25.19 2.53
N ILE A 308 30.20 26.14 2.78
CA ILE A 308 29.53 26.91 1.72
C ILE A 308 30.55 27.55 0.77
N SER A 309 31.66 28.08 1.30
CA SER A 309 32.79 28.62 0.53
C SER A 309 33.35 27.66 -0.51
N ASP A 310 33.56 26.42 -0.08
CA ASP A 310 34.24 25.39 -0.85
C ASP A 310 33.28 24.86 -1.94
N ALA A 311 32.00 24.70 -1.55
CA ALA A 311 30.96 24.18 -2.42
C ALA A 311 30.47 25.18 -3.48
N ILE A 312 30.67 26.49 -3.30
CA ILE A 312 30.45 27.50 -4.36
C ILE A 312 31.51 27.38 -5.46
N GLN A 313 32.72 26.97 -5.09
CA GLN A 313 33.83 26.87 -6.03
C GLN A 313 33.79 25.57 -6.82
N ASP A 314 33.33 24.48 -6.17
CA ASP A 314 33.27 23.14 -6.74
C ASP A 314 31.83 22.72 -7.11
N SER A 315 31.55 22.68 -8.41
CA SER A 315 30.25 22.26 -8.97
C SER A 315 29.92 20.78 -8.75
N GLU A 316 30.87 19.94 -8.32
CA GLU A 316 30.59 18.54 -8.00
C GLU A 316 29.87 18.36 -6.66
N ILE A 317 29.92 19.38 -5.79
CA ILE A 317 29.33 19.32 -4.44
C ILE A 317 27.83 19.61 -4.49
N LYS A 318 27.03 18.54 -4.58
CA LYS A 318 25.56 18.65 -4.65
C LYS A 318 24.85 18.89 -3.31
N ARG A 319 25.48 18.65 -2.16
CA ARG A 319 24.85 18.79 -0.82
C ARG A 319 25.91 19.25 0.19
N LEU A 320 25.50 20.09 1.14
CA LEU A 320 26.38 20.62 2.19
C LEU A 320 26.64 19.62 3.33
N GLY A 321 25.82 18.56 3.44
CA GLY A 321 25.96 17.58 4.50
C GLY A 321 25.43 18.10 5.85
N LYS A 322 25.94 17.55 6.97
CA LYS A 322 25.40 17.82 8.31
C LYS A 322 25.88 19.17 8.86
N PHE A 323 25.01 19.80 9.66
CA PHE A 323 25.28 20.97 10.49
C PHE A 323 25.60 22.25 9.69
N SER A 324 25.05 22.39 8.50
CA SER A 324 25.12 23.61 7.70
C SER A 324 24.34 24.74 8.39
N LEU A 325 23.03 24.54 8.58
CA LEU A 325 22.11 25.43 9.28
C LEU A 325 21.34 24.64 10.36
N PRO A 326 22.02 24.20 11.43
CA PRO A 326 21.57 23.11 12.28
C PRO A 326 20.20 23.38 12.94
N VAL A 327 19.26 22.48 12.66
CA VAL A 327 17.94 22.43 13.31
C VAL A 327 17.77 21.02 13.89
N GLU A 328 17.65 20.93 15.20
CA GLU A 328 17.53 19.67 15.94
C GLU A 328 16.09 19.12 15.89
N ASP A 329 15.94 17.84 15.58
CA ASP A 329 14.67 17.14 15.83
C ASP A 329 14.44 16.98 17.36
N PRO A 330 13.26 17.35 17.90
CA PRO A 330 13.04 17.39 19.34
C PRO A 330 13.10 16.04 20.06
N PHE A 331 12.90 14.92 19.34
CA PHE A 331 12.99 13.57 19.91
C PHE A 331 14.22 12.80 19.40
N ASP A 332 14.58 12.93 18.12
CA ASP A 332 15.83 12.41 17.57
C ASP A 332 16.94 13.47 17.71
N ASN A 333 17.48 13.63 18.92
CA ASN A 333 18.52 14.61 19.28
C ASN A 333 19.83 14.50 18.46
N LYS A 334 19.98 13.49 17.60
CA LYS A 334 21.11 13.28 16.68
C LYS A 334 20.75 13.65 15.24
N HIS A 335 19.48 13.87 14.95
CA HIS A 335 19.00 14.23 13.62
C HIS A 335 19.01 15.73 13.45
N ASP A 336 19.94 16.16 12.61
CA ASP A 336 19.92 17.49 12.02
C ASP A 336 19.04 17.50 10.77
N LEU A 337 18.08 18.42 10.75
CA LEU A 337 17.14 18.62 9.63
C LEU A 337 17.75 19.43 8.49
N SER A 338 18.88 20.12 8.70
CA SER A 338 19.59 20.89 7.66
C SER A 338 20.49 20.04 6.76
N ARG A 339 20.63 18.74 7.06
CA ARG A 339 21.43 17.78 6.26
C ARG A 339 21.02 17.65 4.79
N VAL A 340 19.85 18.15 4.45
CA VAL A 340 19.28 18.12 3.09
C VAL A 340 19.69 19.35 2.29
N LEU A 341 20.24 20.38 2.92
CA LEU A 341 20.55 21.63 2.24
C LEU A 341 21.71 21.48 1.26
N ASP A 342 21.58 22.16 0.13
CA ASP A 342 22.66 22.42 -0.81
C ASP A 342 22.99 23.92 -0.85
N VAL A 343 23.99 24.28 -1.65
CA VAL A 343 24.50 25.65 -1.74
C VAL A 343 23.42 26.59 -2.25
N GLU A 344 22.78 26.23 -3.37
CA GLU A 344 21.71 27.00 -3.99
C GLU A 344 20.54 27.20 -3.02
N GLY A 345 20.11 26.14 -2.32
CA GLY A 345 19.03 26.19 -1.35
C GLY A 345 19.34 27.10 -0.16
N VAL A 346 20.58 27.15 0.33
CA VAL A 346 20.98 28.08 1.41
C VAL A 346 20.91 29.53 0.93
N PHE A 347 21.42 29.82 -0.27
CA PHE A 347 21.34 31.18 -0.84
C PHE A 347 19.91 31.59 -1.11
N GLU A 348 19.10 30.69 -1.65
CA GLU A 348 17.67 30.91 -1.89
C GLU A 348 16.93 31.23 -0.59
N ILE A 349 17.16 30.46 0.47
CA ILE A 349 16.59 30.71 1.78
C ILE A 349 17.00 32.10 2.31
N ARG A 350 18.28 32.46 2.17
CA ARG A 350 18.77 33.76 2.64
C ARG A 350 18.18 34.93 1.84
N ASP A 351 18.19 34.82 0.52
CA ASP A 351 17.67 35.84 -0.40
C ASP A 351 16.19 36.11 -0.15
N GLU A 352 15.39 35.06 0.01
CA GLU A 352 13.96 35.17 0.25
C GLU A 352 13.63 35.74 1.64
N VAL A 353 14.44 35.46 2.67
CA VAL A 353 14.30 36.12 3.99
C VAL A 353 14.58 37.61 3.89
N LEU A 354 15.66 37.99 3.20
CA LEU A 354 16.03 39.39 2.99
C LEU A 354 14.95 40.13 2.19
N ARG A 355 14.47 39.51 1.10
CA ARG A 355 13.33 40.00 0.30
C ARG A 355 12.10 40.22 1.16
N ALA A 356 11.69 39.21 1.94
CA ALA A 356 10.51 39.32 2.78
C ALA A 356 10.64 40.44 3.83
N TYR A 357 11.80 40.54 4.48
CA TYR A 357 12.05 41.60 5.45
C TYR A 357 11.97 43.00 4.82
N GLN A 358 12.61 43.20 3.67
CA GLN A 358 12.56 44.47 2.96
C GLN A 358 11.14 44.84 2.52
N LEU A 359 10.40 43.90 1.93
CA LEU A 359 9.02 44.13 1.49
C LEU A 359 8.08 44.47 2.66
N ILE A 360 8.27 43.86 3.83
CA ILE A 360 7.51 44.21 5.03
C ILE A 360 7.81 45.66 5.44
N THR A 361 9.08 46.09 5.40
CA THR A 361 9.44 47.49 5.70
C THR A 361 8.96 48.50 4.68
N GLU A 362 8.75 48.07 3.43
CA GLU A 362 8.16 48.89 2.35
C GLU A 362 6.62 48.86 2.36
N ASN A 363 6.01 48.21 3.35
CA ASN A 363 4.56 48.10 3.52
C ASN A 363 3.85 47.38 2.36
N ALA A 364 4.54 46.41 1.73
CA ALA A 364 3.98 45.59 0.67
C ALA A 364 2.87 44.65 1.19
N ASP A 365 1.92 44.33 0.31
CA ASP A 365 0.84 43.39 0.63
C ASP A 365 1.35 41.96 0.83
N TRP A 366 0.64 41.20 1.66
CA TRP A 366 1.00 39.81 1.97
C TRP A 366 1.06 38.92 0.72
N ASP A 367 0.20 39.18 -0.28
CA ASP A 367 0.21 38.46 -1.54
C ASP A 367 1.49 38.69 -2.36
N ILE A 368 2.10 39.89 -2.28
CA ILE A 368 3.38 40.20 -2.92
C ILE A 368 4.54 39.57 -2.14
N ILE A 369 4.47 39.56 -0.81
CA ILE A 369 5.48 38.88 0.01
C ILE A 369 5.49 37.37 -0.30
N THR A 370 4.32 36.81 -0.59
CA THR A 370 4.10 35.36 -0.76
C THR A 370 3.79 34.91 -2.19
N GLU A 371 4.11 35.72 -3.20
CA GLU A 371 3.95 35.32 -4.61
C GLU A 371 4.67 34.02 -4.92
N ILE A 372 4.11 33.25 -5.86
CA ILE A 372 4.66 31.95 -6.25
C ILE A 372 5.88 32.17 -7.14
N LYS A 373 7.06 31.72 -6.68
CA LYS A 373 8.32 31.83 -7.45
C LYS A 373 8.43 30.79 -8.56
N TYR A 374 8.02 29.54 -8.27
CA TYR A 374 8.15 28.41 -9.20
C TYR A 374 6.80 27.71 -9.45
N PRO A 375 5.92 28.27 -10.31
CA PRO A 375 4.59 27.71 -10.58
C PRO A 375 4.60 26.27 -11.12
N GLU A 376 5.69 25.87 -11.78
CA GLU A 376 5.89 24.51 -12.32
C GLU A 376 6.03 23.45 -11.21
N ILE A 377 6.55 23.84 -10.04
CA ILE A 377 6.94 22.95 -8.93
C ILE A 377 5.90 22.99 -7.81
N THR A 378 5.40 24.18 -7.47
CA THR A 378 4.25 24.32 -6.58
C THR A 378 2.99 24.02 -7.38
N PRO A 379 2.27 22.91 -7.11
CA PRO A 379 1.07 22.61 -7.87
C PRO A 379 0.11 23.79 -7.78
N ASN A 380 -0.36 24.26 -8.95
CA ASN A 380 -1.57 25.09 -9.08
C ASN A 380 -2.62 24.59 -8.09
N GLU A 381 -3.39 25.51 -7.49
CA GLU A 381 -4.41 25.19 -6.49
C GLU A 381 -5.05 23.83 -6.78
N PRO A 382 -4.86 22.82 -5.91
CA PRO A 382 -5.35 21.48 -6.18
C PRO A 382 -6.83 21.57 -6.46
N LYS A 383 -7.24 20.93 -7.56
CA LYS A 383 -8.64 20.92 -7.98
C LYS A 383 -9.54 20.66 -6.78
N LEU A 384 -10.33 21.66 -6.41
CA LEU A 384 -11.13 21.67 -5.18
C LEU A 384 -12.01 20.43 -5.12
N ASP A 385 -12.51 19.96 -6.26
CA ASP A 385 -13.22 18.69 -6.39
C ASP A 385 -13.09 18.02 -7.76
N LEU A 386 -13.69 16.84 -7.86
CA LEU A 386 -13.74 16.01 -9.06
C LEU A 386 -14.46 16.69 -10.24
N PHE A 387 -15.20 17.77 -10.03
CA PHE A 387 -16.10 18.37 -11.02
C PHE A 387 -15.77 19.83 -11.35
N GLU A 388 -14.71 20.39 -10.80
CA GLU A 388 -14.39 21.82 -10.92
C GLU A 388 -14.24 22.27 -12.38
N ASP A 389 -13.59 21.44 -13.20
CA ASP A 389 -13.43 21.63 -14.64
C ASP A 389 -14.76 21.60 -15.41
N LEU A 390 -15.77 20.92 -14.87
CA LEU A 390 -17.08 20.75 -15.49
C LEU A 390 -18.08 21.86 -15.08
N ARG A 391 -17.78 22.65 -14.05
CA ARG A 391 -18.68 23.72 -13.56
C ARG A 391 -18.94 24.81 -14.59
N ASN A 392 -17.95 25.08 -15.45
CA ASN A 392 -18.01 26.12 -16.48
C ASN A 392 -18.31 25.55 -17.88
N GLN A 393 -18.49 24.23 -18.01
CA GLN A 393 -18.77 23.58 -19.30
C GLN A 393 -20.27 23.36 -19.52
N SER A 394 -20.69 23.32 -20.79
CA SER A 394 -22.09 23.06 -21.15
C SER A 394 -22.43 21.56 -21.08
N ASP A 395 -23.68 21.27 -20.74
CA ASP A 395 -24.21 19.91 -20.58
C ASP A 395 -24.16 19.12 -21.89
N ASP A 396 -24.35 19.80 -23.02
CA ASP A 396 -24.34 19.15 -24.34
C ASP A 396 -22.93 18.76 -24.78
N LYS A 397 -21.92 19.58 -24.42
CA LYS A 397 -20.52 19.19 -24.56
C LYS A 397 -20.20 17.98 -23.68
N THR A 398 -20.66 17.99 -22.43
CA THR A 398 -20.48 16.87 -21.50
C THR A 398 -21.10 15.58 -22.04
N LYS A 399 -22.31 15.63 -22.64
CA LYS A 399 -22.96 14.45 -23.26
C LYS A 399 -22.21 13.95 -24.49
N HIS A 400 -21.68 14.86 -25.31
CA HIS A 400 -20.87 14.52 -26.47
C HIS A 400 -19.59 13.78 -26.06
N ASP A 401 -18.86 14.32 -25.08
CA ASP A 401 -17.65 13.71 -24.53
C ASP A 401 -17.96 12.31 -23.95
N LEU A 402 -19.11 12.16 -23.28
CA LEU A 402 -19.59 10.88 -22.75
C LEU A 402 -19.80 9.83 -23.87
N LYS A 403 -20.35 10.25 -25.02
CA LYS A 403 -20.54 9.37 -26.18
C LYS A 403 -19.19 8.88 -26.74
N ILE A 404 -18.22 9.78 -26.89
CA ILE A 404 -16.86 9.45 -27.33
C ILE A 404 -16.19 8.46 -26.38
N LEU A 405 -16.28 8.71 -25.07
CA LEU A 405 -15.69 7.84 -24.05
C LEU A 405 -16.31 6.44 -24.03
N TYR A 406 -17.61 6.32 -24.28
CA TYR A 406 -18.27 5.01 -24.40
C TYR A 406 -17.76 4.19 -25.60
N GLU A 407 -17.49 4.85 -26.72
CA GLU A 407 -16.92 4.23 -27.91
C GLU A 407 -15.49 3.76 -27.64
N GLN A 408 -14.64 4.61 -27.08
CA GLN A 408 -13.28 4.26 -26.65
C GLN A 408 -13.28 3.10 -25.64
N LEU A 409 -14.23 3.09 -24.69
CA LEU A 409 -14.32 2.03 -23.69
C LEU A 409 -14.63 0.68 -24.35
N LYS A 410 -15.52 0.66 -25.35
CA LYS A 410 -15.89 -0.55 -26.07
C LYS A 410 -14.68 -1.15 -26.80
N ASP A 411 -13.88 -0.33 -27.45
CA ASP A 411 -12.68 -0.78 -28.19
C ASP A 411 -11.62 -1.38 -27.26
N ILE A 412 -11.39 -0.74 -26.11
CA ILE A 412 -10.46 -1.24 -25.09
C ILE A 412 -11.01 -2.51 -24.44
N GLU A 413 -12.32 -2.62 -24.19
CA GLU A 413 -12.92 -3.83 -23.63
C GLU A 413 -12.75 -5.04 -24.54
N ASN A 414 -12.96 -4.85 -25.85
CA ASN A 414 -12.70 -5.87 -26.85
C ASN A 414 -11.22 -6.28 -26.86
N SER A 415 -10.32 -5.30 -26.89
CA SER A 415 -8.86 -5.53 -26.89
C SER A 415 -8.37 -6.26 -25.63
N VAL A 416 -8.93 -5.95 -24.46
CA VAL A 416 -8.63 -6.64 -23.20
C VAL A 416 -9.19 -8.06 -23.22
N SER A 417 -10.41 -8.26 -23.72
CA SER A 417 -11.04 -9.58 -23.80
C SER A 417 -10.23 -10.55 -24.65
N VAL A 418 -9.81 -10.12 -25.86
CA VAL A 418 -9.02 -10.94 -26.80
C VAL A 418 -7.69 -11.37 -26.17
N ARG A 419 -6.94 -10.43 -25.59
CA ARG A 419 -5.66 -10.73 -24.93
C ARG A 419 -5.83 -11.57 -23.66
N GLU A 420 -6.95 -11.45 -22.94
CA GLU A 420 -7.26 -12.32 -21.80
C GLU A 420 -7.54 -13.76 -22.23
N SER A 421 -8.25 -13.97 -23.34
CA SER A 421 -8.44 -15.32 -23.91
C SER A 421 -7.12 -15.92 -24.40
N GLU A 422 -6.33 -15.18 -25.18
CA GLU A 422 -5.03 -15.65 -25.68
C GLU A 422 -4.11 -16.08 -24.54
N ARG A 423 -4.04 -15.27 -23.47
CA ARG A 423 -3.23 -15.60 -22.30
C ARG A 423 -3.76 -16.83 -21.57
N SER A 424 -5.08 -16.99 -21.46
CA SER A 424 -5.72 -18.15 -20.85
C SER A 424 -5.36 -19.43 -21.61
N ASP A 425 -5.40 -19.38 -22.94
CA ASP A 425 -5.11 -20.52 -23.79
C ASP A 425 -3.62 -20.86 -23.82
N ALA A 426 -2.73 -19.86 -23.84
CA ALA A 426 -1.29 -20.07 -23.66
C ALA A 426 -0.97 -20.78 -22.33
N ILE A 427 -1.65 -20.41 -21.23
CA ILE A 427 -1.48 -21.08 -19.93
C ILE A 427 -1.99 -22.52 -19.97
N LYS A 428 -3.12 -22.79 -20.64
CA LYS A 428 -3.65 -24.15 -20.78
C LYS A 428 -2.69 -25.01 -21.60
N MET A 429 -2.19 -24.51 -22.73
CA MET A 429 -1.22 -25.22 -23.58
C MET A 429 0.07 -25.51 -22.82
N SER A 430 0.62 -24.52 -22.11
CA SER A 430 1.82 -24.70 -21.27
C SER A 430 1.63 -25.81 -20.21
N LYS A 431 0.46 -25.86 -19.55
CA LYS A 431 0.14 -26.93 -18.59
C LYS A 431 0.02 -28.31 -19.23
N ALA A 432 -0.65 -28.39 -20.39
CA ALA A 432 -0.81 -29.64 -21.11
C ALA A 432 0.55 -30.19 -21.58
N LEU A 433 1.41 -29.33 -22.14
CA LEU A 433 2.75 -29.71 -22.60
C LEU A 433 3.67 -30.13 -21.44
N ARG A 434 3.55 -29.50 -20.26
CA ARG A 434 4.27 -29.96 -19.05
C ARG A 434 3.84 -31.35 -18.62
N ARG A 435 2.53 -31.62 -18.56
CA ARG A 435 2.01 -32.95 -18.23
C ARG A 435 2.49 -34.01 -19.22
N ASN A 436 2.50 -33.69 -20.51
CA ASN A 436 3.03 -34.60 -21.54
C ASN A 436 4.52 -34.88 -21.37
N ALA A 437 5.33 -33.89 -20.99
CA ALA A 437 6.76 -34.08 -20.71
C ALA A 437 7.00 -34.96 -19.46
N GLU A 438 6.16 -34.81 -18.43
CA GLU A 438 6.18 -35.68 -17.24
C GLU A 438 5.82 -37.12 -17.59
N LEU A 439 4.71 -37.32 -18.31
CA LEU A 439 4.27 -38.63 -18.82
C LEU A 439 5.33 -39.30 -19.71
N ALA A 440 6.00 -38.55 -20.58
CA ALA A 440 7.09 -39.07 -21.41
C ALA A 440 8.30 -39.54 -20.56
N LYS A 441 8.61 -38.82 -19.47
CA LYS A 441 9.66 -39.22 -18.52
C LYS A 441 9.28 -40.49 -17.76
N GLU A 442 8.04 -40.60 -17.32
CA GLU A 442 7.49 -41.81 -16.68
C GLU A 442 7.54 -43.00 -17.64
N GLN A 443 7.12 -42.81 -18.90
CA GLN A 443 7.20 -43.84 -19.93
C GLN A 443 8.64 -44.31 -20.16
N SER A 444 9.61 -43.39 -20.25
CA SER A 444 11.02 -43.72 -20.41
C SER A 444 11.58 -44.46 -19.20
N GLY A 445 11.19 -44.07 -17.98
CA GLY A 445 11.56 -44.74 -16.74
C GLY A 445 11.07 -46.18 -16.72
N LEU A 446 9.77 -46.39 -16.92
CA LEU A 446 9.16 -47.71 -16.99
C LEU A 446 9.78 -48.58 -18.09
N SER A 447 10.01 -48.00 -19.29
CA SER A 447 10.65 -48.72 -20.39
C SER A 447 12.09 -49.14 -20.07
N SER A 448 12.83 -48.35 -19.30
CA SER A 448 14.21 -48.68 -18.91
C SER A 448 14.27 -49.84 -17.92
N GLU A 449 13.23 -50.01 -17.09
CA GLU A 449 13.14 -51.10 -16.10
C GLU A 449 12.68 -52.44 -16.72
N LEU A 450 12.02 -52.42 -17.89
CA LEU A 450 11.52 -53.64 -18.53
C LEU A 450 12.62 -54.58 -19.02
N ARG A 451 13.74 -54.06 -19.55
CA ARG A 451 14.87 -54.86 -20.04
C ARG A 451 15.59 -55.65 -18.93
N PRO A 452 16.06 -55.03 -17.84
CA PRO A 452 16.72 -55.75 -16.76
C PRO A 452 15.77 -56.72 -16.05
N ARG A 453 14.47 -56.38 -15.91
CA ARG A 453 13.47 -57.32 -15.39
C ARG A 453 13.30 -58.54 -16.28
N ARG A 454 13.24 -58.37 -17.61
CA ARG A 454 13.16 -59.48 -18.57
C ARG A 454 14.38 -60.41 -18.46
N SER A 455 15.59 -59.85 -18.39
CA SER A 455 16.80 -60.65 -18.18
C SER A 455 16.75 -61.48 -16.89
N LYS A 456 16.18 -60.91 -15.81
CA LYS A 456 16.04 -61.60 -14.53
C LYS A 456 14.95 -62.68 -14.56
N ILE A 457 13.88 -62.46 -15.31
CA ILE A 457 12.84 -63.46 -15.59
C ILE A 457 13.45 -64.64 -16.35
N ASP A 458 14.25 -64.37 -17.39
CA ASP A 458 14.91 -65.40 -18.19
C ASP A 458 15.92 -66.20 -17.35
N GLU A 459 16.68 -65.53 -16.46
CA GLU A 459 17.60 -66.18 -15.51
C GLU A 459 16.86 -67.09 -14.51
N LEU A 460 15.76 -66.61 -13.93
CA LEU A 460 14.94 -67.39 -12.99
C LEU A 460 14.24 -68.55 -13.68
N GLN A 461 13.83 -68.38 -14.94
CA GLN A 461 13.29 -69.45 -15.75
C GLN A 461 14.35 -70.52 -16.00
N SER A 462 15.57 -70.15 -16.39
CA SER A 462 16.67 -71.09 -16.56
C SER A 462 17.03 -71.83 -15.26
N LYS A 463 17.09 -71.12 -14.12
CA LYS A 463 17.32 -71.72 -12.78
C LYS A 463 16.19 -72.66 -12.36
N ARG A 464 14.94 -72.30 -12.65
CA ARG A 464 13.77 -73.15 -12.40
C ARG A 464 13.84 -74.41 -13.26
N ASP A 465 14.08 -74.26 -14.56
CA ASP A 465 14.00 -75.35 -15.52
C ASP A 465 15.18 -76.33 -15.35
N SER A 466 16.38 -75.83 -15.01
CA SER A 466 17.54 -76.68 -14.65
C SER A 466 17.38 -77.41 -13.31
N SER A 467 16.65 -76.85 -12.36
CA SER A 467 16.36 -77.49 -11.06
C SER A 467 15.12 -78.39 -11.11
N ASN A 468 14.32 -78.32 -12.16
CA ASN A 468 13.05 -79.05 -12.28
C ASN A 468 13.28 -80.46 -12.83
N ASN A 469 13.84 -81.33 -12.00
CA ASN A 469 14.05 -82.75 -12.29
C ASN A 469 12.79 -83.59 -11.96
N HIS A 470 11.62 -83.25 -12.53
CA HIS A 470 10.37 -84.05 -12.44
C HIS A 470 10.00 -84.63 -11.05
N TYR A 471 10.45 -84.02 -9.96
CA TYR A 471 10.22 -84.55 -8.62
C TYR A 471 8.75 -84.46 -8.23
N ILE A 472 8.31 -85.41 -7.42
CA ILE A 472 6.96 -85.48 -6.86
C ILE A 472 6.68 -84.18 -6.07
N PRO A 473 5.43 -83.67 -6.01
CA PRO A 473 5.14 -82.43 -5.26
C PRO A 473 5.65 -82.48 -3.81
N VAL A 474 6.20 -81.36 -3.31
CA VAL A 474 6.82 -81.26 -1.96
C VAL A 474 5.97 -81.87 -0.83
N HIS A 475 4.63 -81.77 -0.87
CA HIS A 475 3.77 -82.31 0.18
C HIS A 475 3.83 -83.85 0.24
N PHE A 476 3.88 -84.53 -0.91
CA PHE A 476 4.07 -85.97 -0.99
C PHE A 476 5.46 -86.39 -0.50
N ILE A 477 6.49 -85.58 -0.75
CA ILE A 477 7.85 -85.83 -0.24
C ILE A 477 7.88 -85.69 1.28
N GLU A 478 7.19 -84.69 1.85
CA GLU A 478 7.07 -84.48 3.30
C GLU A 478 6.33 -85.64 3.99
N GLU A 479 5.26 -86.14 3.37
CA GLU A 479 4.51 -87.31 3.85
C GLU A 479 5.37 -88.58 3.83
N GLU A 480 6.07 -88.87 2.73
CA GLU A 480 6.95 -90.03 2.63
C GLU A 480 8.19 -89.94 3.53
N LEU A 481 8.78 -88.75 3.70
CA LEU A 481 9.86 -88.51 4.68
C LEU A 481 9.39 -88.85 6.09
N SER A 482 8.19 -88.39 6.47
CA SER A 482 7.60 -88.66 7.79
C SER A 482 7.31 -90.15 7.98
N ARG A 483 6.81 -90.82 6.94
CA ARG A 483 6.55 -92.26 6.94
C ARG A 483 7.85 -93.04 7.12
N VAL A 484 8.89 -92.76 6.34
CA VAL A 484 10.18 -93.47 6.41
C VAL A 484 10.89 -93.19 7.72
N TYR A 485 10.87 -91.94 8.21
CA TYR A 485 11.43 -91.57 9.51
C TYR A 485 10.74 -92.33 10.65
N SER A 486 9.40 -92.40 10.66
CA SER A 486 8.67 -93.11 11.71
C SER A 486 9.01 -94.61 11.74
N VAL A 487 9.20 -95.25 10.59
CA VAL A 487 9.56 -96.67 10.49
C VAL A 487 11.00 -96.94 10.92
N LEU A 488 11.93 -96.00 10.68
CA LEU A 488 13.33 -96.11 11.12
C LEU A 488 13.54 -95.79 12.60
N THR A 489 12.65 -95.00 13.23
CA THR A 489 12.83 -94.52 14.62
C THR A 489 11.96 -95.21 15.66
N THR A 490 11.00 -96.03 15.25
CA THR A 490 10.19 -96.81 16.20
C THR A 490 10.96 -98.03 16.69
N GLU A 491 11.24 -98.09 18.00
CA GLU A 491 11.71 -99.32 18.64
C GLU A 491 10.63 -100.41 18.53
N ALA A 492 11.00 -101.55 17.97
CA ALA A 492 10.09 -102.64 17.66
C ALA A 492 9.50 -103.26 18.94
N ALA A 493 8.30 -102.82 19.34
CA ALA A 493 7.55 -103.46 20.43
C ALA A 493 7.15 -104.92 20.09
N ASN A 494 7.10 -105.28 18.81
CA ASN A 494 6.93 -106.64 18.33
C ASN A 494 8.24 -107.10 17.67
N ARG A 495 8.83 -108.19 18.19
CA ARG A 495 10.14 -108.78 17.87
C ARG A 495 10.37 -109.18 16.39
N VAL A 496 10.26 -108.24 15.46
CA VAL A 496 10.76 -108.37 14.09
C VAL A 496 11.76 -107.25 13.89
N GLU A 497 13.03 -107.55 14.13
CA GLU A 497 14.14 -106.66 13.80
C GLU A 497 14.19 -106.51 12.27
N LEU A 498 14.26 -105.26 11.80
CA LEU A 498 14.52 -104.97 10.39
C LEU A 498 15.87 -105.57 10.02
N SER A 499 15.95 -106.28 8.88
CA SER A 499 17.24 -106.77 8.41
C SER A 499 18.15 -105.60 8.05
N LEU A 500 19.45 -105.74 8.31
CA LEU A 500 20.46 -104.73 8.01
C LEU A 500 20.40 -104.25 6.54
N GLU A 501 20.02 -105.12 5.60
CA GLU A 501 19.83 -104.78 4.19
C GLU A 501 18.61 -103.87 3.96
N LYS A 502 17.47 -104.15 4.61
CA LYS A 502 16.27 -103.32 4.50
C LYS A 502 16.47 -101.96 5.16
N GLU A 503 17.14 -101.92 6.30
CA GLU A 503 17.47 -100.68 7.00
C GLU A 503 18.39 -99.79 6.13
N LYS A 504 19.44 -100.36 5.52
CA LYS A 504 20.30 -99.66 4.55
C LYS A 504 19.52 -99.11 3.36
N GLN A 505 18.58 -99.88 2.80
CA GLN A 505 17.73 -99.43 1.70
C GLN A 505 16.81 -98.27 2.13
N MET A 506 16.21 -98.35 3.31
CA MET A 506 15.35 -97.29 3.84
C MET A 506 16.11 -96.01 4.16
N PHE A 507 17.33 -96.10 4.71
CA PHE A 507 18.21 -94.94 4.90
C PHE A 507 18.63 -94.32 3.56
N SER A 508 18.99 -95.13 2.56
CA SER A 508 19.30 -94.62 1.21
C SER A 508 18.11 -93.85 0.62
N TRP A 509 16.91 -94.42 0.69
CA TRP A 509 15.68 -93.79 0.22
C TRP A 509 15.34 -92.51 1.02
N PHE A 510 15.58 -92.51 2.34
CA PHE A 510 15.38 -91.33 3.18
C PHE A 510 16.31 -90.17 2.79
N PHE A 511 17.59 -90.44 2.54
CA PHE A 511 18.53 -89.41 2.08
C PHE A 511 18.22 -88.93 0.67
N GLU A 512 17.74 -89.81 -0.22
CA GLU A 512 17.21 -89.42 -1.53
C GLU A 512 16.00 -88.50 -1.40
N LEU A 513 15.04 -88.81 -0.53
CA LEU A 513 13.88 -87.96 -0.26
C LEU A 513 14.28 -86.61 0.36
N GLN A 514 15.27 -86.56 1.24
CA GLN A 514 15.79 -85.30 1.80
C GLN A 514 16.43 -84.42 0.72
N SER A 515 17.21 -85.04 -0.18
CA SER A 515 17.79 -84.35 -1.35
C SER A 515 16.70 -83.82 -2.29
N MET A 516 15.68 -84.65 -2.58
CA MET A 516 14.52 -84.26 -3.40
C MET A 516 13.72 -83.12 -2.77
N TYR A 517 13.57 -83.11 -1.44
CA TYR A 517 12.87 -82.06 -0.71
C TYR A 517 13.54 -80.68 -0.87
N GLU A 518 14.86 -80.62 -0.65
CA GLU A 518 15.64 -79.39 -0.81
C GLU A 518 15.58 -78.86 -2.25
N HIS A 519 15.72 -79.75 -3.25
CA HIS A 519 15.58 -79.38 -4.66
C HIS A 519 14.16 -78.87 -5.01
N SER A 520 13.11 -79.55 -4.55
CA SER A 520 11.71 -79.18 -4.86
C SER A 520 11.30 -77.86 -4.18
N LYS A 521 11.78 -77.60 -2.95
CA LYS A 521 11.60 -76.34 -2.24
C LYS A 521 12.28 -75.16 -2.95
N LEU A 522 13.49 -75.37 -3.46
CA LEU A 522 14.23 -74.36 -4.23
C LEU A 522 13.52 -74.03 -5.55
N THR A 523 13.05 -75.03 -6.28
CA THR A 523 12.28 -74.87 -7.52
C THR A 523 10.99 -74.08 -7.29
N ARG A 524 10.23 -74.37 -6.21
CA ARG A 524 9.05 -73.58 -5.83
C ARG A 524 9.39 -72.11 -5.52
N LYS A 525 10.51 -71.86 -4.84
CA LYS A 525 10.97 -70.49 -4.55
C LYS A 525 11.24 -69.72 -5.85
N TYR A 526 11.98 -70.31 -6.80
CA TYR A 526 12.23 -69.69 -8.10
C TYR A 526 10.95 -69.48 -8.90
N HIS A 527 10.02 -70.44 -8.88
CA HIS A 527 8.73 -70.31 -9.57
C HIS A 527 7.86 -69.18 -9.00
N ARG A 528 7.82 -69.01 -7.67
CA ARG A 528 7.08 -67.92 -7.02
C ARG A 528 7.69 -66.55 -7.34
N GLU A 529 9.02 -66.43 -7.32
CA GLU A 529 9.71 -65.20 -7.70
C GLU A 529 9.50 -64.85 -9.18
N PHE A 530 9.50 -65.85 -10.06
CA PHE A 530 9.20 -65.71 -11.48
C PHE A 530 7.79 -65.14 -11.72
N LEU A 531 6.76 -65.72 -11.09
CA LEU A 531 5.37 -65.24 -11.21
C LEU A 531 5.22 -63.78 -10.75
N LYS A 532 5.86 -63.42 -9.63
CA LYS A 532 5.83 -62.05 -9.11
C LYS A 532 6.45 -61.04 -10.09
N LEU A 533 7.56 -61.40 -10.74
CA LEU A 533 8.19 -60.53 -11.73
C LEU A 533 7.37 -60.40 -13.01
N LEU A 534 6.70 -61.48 -13.45
CA LEU A 534 5.79 -61.43 -14.60
C LEU A 534 4.60 -60.50 -14.35
N GLU A 535 3.97 -60.58 -13.19
CA GLU A 535 2.85 -59.71 -12.82
C GLU A 535 3.26 -58.23 -12.82
N GLN A 536 4.42 -57.92 -12.22
CA GLN A 536 4.98 -56.56 -12.24
C GLN A 536 5.32 -56.07 -13.65
N GLN A 537 5.81 -56.97 -14.52
CA GLN A 537 6.10 -56.67 -15.91
C GLN A 537 4.81 -56.33 -16.67
N GLN A 538 3.74 -57.11 -16.47
CA GLN A 538 2.46 -56.89 -17.11
C GLN A 538 1.83 -55.55 -16.68
N GLN A 539 1.81 -55.25 -15.37
CA GLN A 539 1.33 -53.96 -14.85
C GLN A 539 2.09 -52.77 -15.43
N SER A 540 3.42 -52.89 -15.58
CA SER A 540 4.24 -51.83 -16.16
C SER A 540 3.92 -51.61 -17.65
N ILE A 541 3.59 -52.69 -18.38
CA ILE A 541 3.20 -52.61 -19.81
C ILE A 541 1.81 -51.99 -19.97
N GLU A 542 0.84 -52.35 -19.12
CA GLU A 542 -0.49 -51.74 -19.11
C GLU A 542 -0.40 -50.25 -18.80
N HIS A 543 0.37 -49.87 -17.78
CA HIS A 543 0.58 -48.45 -17.45
C HIS A 543 1.22 -47.66 -18.62
N ILE A 544 2.17 -48.25 -19.36
CA ILE A 544 2.73 -47.63 -20.56
C ILE A 544 1.66 -47.44 -21.65
N LYS A 545 0.70 -48.36 -21.80
CA LYS A 545 -0.40 -48.21 -22.76
C LYS A 545 -1.31 -47.05 -22.37
N ASP A 546 -1.67 -46.96 -21.09
CA ASP A 546 -2.50 -45.87 -20.57
C ASP A 546 -1.83 -44.51 -20.76
N ILE A 547 -0.53 -44.41 -20.45
CA ILE A 547 0.27 -43.20 -20.68
C ILE A 547 0.24 -42.79 -22.16
N ARG A 548 0.42 -43.74 -23.09
CA ARG A 548 0.37 -43.45 -24.53
C ARG A 548 -1.01 -42.99 -25.00
N GLN A 549 -2.08 -43.42 -24.35
CA GLN A 549 -3.44 -42.99 -24.66
C GLN A 549 -3.75 -41.60 -24.08
N GLU A 550 -3.16 -41.22 -22.94
CA GLU A 550 -3.24 -39.87 -22.38
C GLU A 550 -2.35 -38.85 -23.09
N MET A 551 -1.22 -39.29 -23.67
CA MET A 551 -0.32 -38.41 -24.39
C MET A 551 -0.98 -37.86 -25.66
N ILE A 552 -1.06 -36.54 -25.74
CA ILE A 552 -1.48 -35.83 -26.96
C ILE A 552 -0.38 -36.03 -28.04
N GLU A 553 -0.73 -36.13 -29.31
CA GLU A 553 0.26 -36.11 -30.40
C GLU A 553 0.94 -34.73 -30.47
N ILE A 554 2.14 -34.61 -29.88
CA ILE A 554 2.83 -33.33 -29.63
C ILE A 554 3.80 -32.95 -30.75
N GLN A 555 3.99 -33.78 -31.79
CA GLN A 555 5.03 -33.53 -32.79
C GLN A 555 4.91 -32.18 -33.53
N SER A 556 3.76 -31.49 -33.43
CA SER A 556 3.51 -30.19 -34.06
C SER A 556 3.51 -28.97 -33.12
N PHE A 557 3.58 -29.14 -31.80
CA PHE A 557 3.51 -28.01 -30.85
C PHE A 557 4.87 -27.76 -30.20
N GLY A 558 5.30 -26.49 -30.14
CA GLY A 558 6.60 -26.05 -29.61
C GLY A 558 6.84 -26.37 -28.12
N LYS A 559 7.88 -25.80 -27.52
CA LYS A 559 8.23 -26.09 -26.10
C LYS A 559 7.25 -25.39 -25.16
N PHE A 560 6.99 -26.00 -23.99
CA PHE A 560 6.11 -25.39 -22.97
C PHE A 560 6.63 -24.02 -22.47
N THR A 561 7.95 -23.79 -22.53
CA THR A 561 8.60 -22.52 -22.19
C THR A 561 8.16 -21.38 -23.09
N ASP A 562 7.93 -21.66 -24.37
CA ASP A 562 7.56 -20.66 -25.37
C ASP A 562 6.15 -20.11 -25.07
N PHE A 563 5.25 -20.97 -24.59
CA PHE A 563 3.90 -20.60 -24.14
C PHE A 563 3.91 -19.86 -22.79
N ASP A 564 4.84 -20.18 -21.88
CA ASP A 564 5.04 -19.43 -20.63
C ASP A 564 5.50 -18.00 -20.92
N ASP A 565 6.46 -17.84 -21.83
CA ASP A 565 6.97 -16.55 -22.26
C ASP A 565 5.90 -15.73 -22.98
N LEU A 566 5.11 -16.37 -23.85
CA LEU A 566 3.95 -15.74 -24.48
C LEU A 566 2.92 -15.25 -23.44
N ALA A 567 2.58 -16.08 -22.45
CA ALA A 567 1.64 -15.70 -21.39
C ALA A 567 2.16 -14.53 -20.53
N MET A 568 3.47 -14.43 -20.34
CA MET A 568 4.12 -13.32 -19.64
C MET A 568 4.17 -12.05 -20.49
N LYS A 569 4.46 -12.16 -21.79
CA LYS A 569 4.41 -11.03 -22.73
C LYS A 569 3.00 -10.44 -22.81
N LEU A 570 1.99 -11.30 -22.98
CA LEU A 570 0.59 -10.89 -22.98
C LEU A 570 0.20 -10.21 -21.66
N LEU A 571 0.70 -10.67 -20.51
CA LEU A 571 0.46 -10.02 -19.22
C LEU A 571 1.04 -8.59 -19.17
N LYS A 572 2.23 -8.37 -19.73
CA LYS A 572 2.85 -7.04 -19.79
C LYS A 572 2.03 -6.09 -20.66
N GLU A 573 1.51 -6.54 -21.80
CA GLU A 573 0.63 -5.77 -22.68
C GLU A 573 -0.76 -5.52 -22.08
N LEU A 574 -1.28 -6.46 -21.28
CA LEU A 574 -2.61 -6.37 -20.68
C LEU A 574 -2.69 -5.30 -19.57
N ASN A 575 -1.61 -5.09 -18.83
CA ASN A 575 -1.56 -4.15 -17.70
C ASN A 575 -1.91 -2.69 -18.07
N PRO A 576 -1.31 -2.08 -19.11
CA PRO A 576 -1.68 -0.72 -19.53
C PRO A 576 -3.12 -0.65 -20.02
N LEU A 577 -3.58 -1.59 -20.84
CA LEU A 577 -4.97 -1.63 -21.34
C LEU A 577 -5.99 -1.74 -20.20
N LYS A 578 -5.70 -2.56 -19.18
CA LYS A 578 -6.53 -2.65 -17.97
C LYS A 578 -6.57 -1.36 -17.16
N ARG A 579 -5.51 -0.56 -17.19
CA ARG A 579 -5.45 0.74 -16.52
C ARG A 579 -6.29 1.76 -17.29
N GLU A 580 -6.14 1.80 -18.60
CA GLU A 580 -6.90 2.69 -19.48
C GLU A 580 -8.41 2.41 -19.42
N ARG A 581 -8.82 1.13 -19.50
CA ARG A 581 -10.21 0.71 -19.28
C ARG A 581 -10.79 1.22 -17.96
N ARG A 582 -10.00 1.16 -16.89
CA ARG A 582 -10.40 1.65 -15.56
C ARG A 582 -10.54 3.17 -15.54
N ASN A 583 -9.66 3.90 -16.22
CA ASN A 583 -9.71 5.34 -16.32
C ASN A 583 -10.95 5.79 -17.12
N LEU A 584 -11.21 5.20 -18.28
CA LEU A 584 -12.40 5.50 -19.09
C LEU A 584 -13.69 5.24 -18.32
N ARG A 585 -13.82 4.09 -17.65
CA ARG A 585 -15.01 3.78 -16.81
C ARG A 585 -15.22 4.80 -15.69
N ARG A 586 -14.15 5.34 -15.11
CA ARG A 586 -14.27 6.38 -14.08
C ARG A 586 -14.67 7.70 -14.65
N GLU A 587 -14.12 8.07 -15.79
CA GLU A 587 -14.45 9.32 -16.46
C GLU A 587 -15.90 9.34 -16.92
N ILE A 588 -16.37 8.24 -17.53
CA ILE A 588 -17.80 8.04 -17.84
C ILE A 588 -18.65 8.17 -16.57
N GLY A 589 -18.28 7.47 -15.48
CA GLY A 589 -19.00 7.55 -14.21
C GLY A 589 -18.98 8.96 -13.60
N ARG A 590 -17.91 9.73 -13.80
CA ARG A 590 -17.76 11.13 -13.39
C ARG A 590 -18.74 12.01 -14.18
N LEU A 591 -18.68 11.99 -15.51
CA LEU A 591 -19.57 12.81 -16.35
C LEU A 591 -21.05 12.45 -16.13
N GLU A 592 -21.38 11.16 -15.97
CA GLU A 592 -22.75 10.75 -15.60
C GLU A 592 -23.19 11.31 -14.25
N ALA A 593 -22.31 11.25 -13.23
CA ALA A 593 -22.62 11.79 -11.92
C ALA A 593 -22.81 13.32 -11.95
N TRP A 594 -22.08 14.03 -12.81
CA TRP A 594 -22.26 15.45 -13.05
C TRP A 594 -23.62 15.77 -13.65
N LEU A 595 -23.99 15.11 -14.75
CA LEU A 595 -25.31 15.27 -15.39
C LEU A 595 -26.47 14.93 -14.43
N ARG A 596 -26.32 13.92 -13.57
CA ARG A 596 -27.30 13.59 -12.52
C ARG A 596 -27.43 14.67 -11.46
N LYS A 597 -26.33 15.31 -11.04
CA LYS A 597 -26.38 16.44 -10.10
C LYS A 597 -27.10 17.63 -10.72
N GLN A 598 -26.79 17.96 -11.96
CA GLN A 598 -27.35 19.13 -12.64
C GLN A 598 -28.84 19.00 -12.93
N THR A 599 -29.30 17.82 -13.33
CA THR A 599 -30.74 17.51 -13.46
C THR A 599 -31.48 17.62 -12.14
N HIS A 600 -30.87 17.21 -11.01
CA HIS A 600 -31.44 17.44 -9.67
C HIS A 600 -31.51 18.92 -9.29
N PHE A 601 -30.50 19.74 -9.64
CA PHE A 601 -30.52 21.19 -9.41
C PHE A 601 -31.58 21.90 -10.27
N ASN A 602 -31.72 21.54 -11.55
CA ASN A 602 -32.72 22.12 -12.45
C ASN A 602 -34.16 21.74 -12.06
N ASN A 603 -34.38 20.50 -11.60
CA ASN A 603 -35.68 20.07 -11.08
C ASN A 603 -36.06 20.80 -9.77
N ASN A 604 -35.08 21.14 -8.92
CA ASN A 604 -35.32 21.95 -7.72
C ASN A 604 -35.57 23.44 -8.02
N LYS A 605 -35.04 23.99 -9.12
CA LYS A 605 -35.39 25.35 -9.58
C LYS A 605 -36.84 25.41 -10.10
N HIS A 606 -37.29 24.41 -10.85
CA HIS A 606 -38.70 24.35 -11.32
C HIS A 606 -39.72 24.02 -10.22
N SER A 607 -39.28 23.54 -9.06
CA SER A 607 -40.13 23.28 -7.90
C SER A 607 -40.48 24.53 -7.07
N LYS A 608 -39.82 25.68 -7.28
CA LYS A 608 -40.10 26.91 -6.51
C LYS A 608 -41.31 27.73 -7.01
N HIS A 609 -41.85 27.42 -8.19
CA HIS A 609 -43.00 28.16 -8.77
C HIS A 609 -44.30 27.36 -8.94
N LYS A 610 -44.44 26.19 -8.31
CA LYS A 610 -45.76 25.54 -8.20
C LYS A 610 -46.13 25.34 -6.75
N GLY A 611 -47.04 26.21 -6.29
CA GLY A 611 -47.72 26.08 -5.01
C GLY A 611 -48.31 24.69 -4.81
N LYS A 612 -48.25 24.25 -3.55
CA LYS A 612 -49.01 23.16 -2.91
C LYS A 612 -49.70 22.19 -3.90
N ARG A 613 -48.99 21.13 -4.31
CA ARG A 613 -49.64 19.87 -4.72
C ARG A 613 -49.17 18.72 -3.82
N LYS A 614 -50.18 18.05 -3.25
CA LYS A 614 -50.08 16.88 -2.37
C LYS A 614 -49.11 15.85 -2.97
N LYS A 615 -48.27 15.28 -2.10
CA LYS A 615 -47.39 14.14 -2.40
C LYS A 615 -48.23 13.00 -3.02
N PHE A 616 -48.09 12.78 -4.32
CA PHE A 616 -48.37 11.48 -4.91
C PHE A 616 -47.16 10.59 -4.60
N VAL A 617 -47.30 9.77 -3.57
CA VAL A 617 -46.44 8.60 -3.38
C VAL A 617 -46.79 7.63 -4.48
N ASN A 618 -45.78 7.18 -5.22
CA ASN A 618 -45.90 6.19 -6.29
C ASN A 618 -46.19 4.82 -5.68
N ASN A 619 -47.40 4.63 -5.14
CA ASN A 619 -47.98 3.31 -4.90
C ASN A 619 -48.55 2.85 -6.25
N ARG A 620 -47.85 1.93 -6.93
CA ARG A 620 -48.57 1.03 -7.83
C ARG A 620 -49.68 0.38 -6.99
N LYS A 621 -50.93 0.54 -7.42
CA LYS A 621 -52.08 0.08 -6.64
C LYS A 621 -52.00 -1.44 -6.55
N VAL A 622 -52.00 -1.96 -5.32
CA VAL A 622 -52.08 -3.40 -5.04
C VAL A 622 -53.27 -4.02 -5.79
N ASP A 623 -54.33 -3.25 -6.01
CA ASP A 623 -55.52 -3.65 -6.77
C ASP A 623 -55.24 -3.92 -8.27
N ASP A 624 -54.30 -3.21 -8.90
CA ASP A 624 -53.90 -3.42 -10.30
C ASP A 624 -53.08 -4.70 -10.46
N VAL A 625 -52.30 -5.06 -9.43
CA VAL A 625 -51.53 -6.32 -9.40
C VAL A 625 -52.46 -7.50 -9.09
N LYS A 626 -53.44 -7.32 -8.19
CA LYS A 626 -54.44 -8.35 -7.90
C LYS A 626 -55.34 -8.65 -9.10
N SER A 627 -55.78 -7.62 -9.84
CA SER A 627 -56.59 -7.80 -11.06
C SER A 627 -55.83 -8.52 -12.17
N LYS A 628 -54.54 -8.25 -12.37
CA LYS A 628 -53.69 -8.99 -13.32
C LYS A 628 -53.54 -10.47 -13.00
N VAL A 629 -53.45 -10.81 -11.70
CA VAL A 629 -53.39 -12.21 -11.27
C VAL A 629 -54.73 -12.91 -11.47
N ILE A 630 -55.86 -12.20 -11.33
CA ILE A 630 -57.21 -12.73 -11.59
C ILE A 630 -57.48 -12.87 -13.09
N SER A 631 -56.97 -11.95 -13.93
CA SER A 631 -57.15 -11.98 -15.39
C SER A 631 -56.23 -12.97 -16.11
N GLY A 632 -55.19 -13.49 -15.43
CA GLY A 632 -54.21 -14.41 -16.03
C GLY A 632 -53.14 -13.75 -16.90
N ASP A 633 -52.97 -12.42 -16.79
CA ASP A 633 -51.97 -11.67 -17.54
C ASP A 633 -50.53 -11.94 -17.07
N SER A 634 -49.55 -11.65 -17.94
CA SER A 634 -48.11 -11.89 -17.67
C SER A 634 -47.64 -11.23 -16.36
N PHE A 635 -47.05 -12.04 -15.49
CA PHE A 635 -46.74 -11.68 -14.10
C PHE A 635 -45.23 -11.51 -13.86
N SER A 636 -44.80 -10.35 -13.34
CA SER A 636 -43.37 -10.03 -13.11
C SER A 636 -42.90 -10.31 -11.68
N LEU A 637 -41.60 -10.50 -11.47
CA LEU A 637 -41.01 -10.72 -10.13
C LEU A 637 -41.19 -9.52 -9.18
N GLN A 638 -41.26 -8.30 -9.70
CA GLN A 638 -41.58 -7.11 -8.90
C GLN A 638 -43.06 -7.11 -8.47
N ASP A 639 -43.96 -7.64 -9.28
CA ASP A 639 -45.39 -7.77 -8.94
C ASP A 639 -45.61 -8.85 -7.86
N LEU A 640 -44.81 -9.93 -7.90
CA LEU A 640 -44.72 -10.93 -6.81
C LEU A 640 -44.27 -10.29 -5.49
N GLU A 641 -43.27 -9.41 -5.52
CA GLU A 641 -42.76 -8.74 -4.32
C GLU A 641 -43.82 -7.82 -3.69
N VAL A 642 -44.62 -7.13 -4.53
CA VAL A 642 -45.73 -6.28 -4.08
C VAL A 642 -46.84 -7.11 -3.43
N LEU A 643 -47.18 -8.27 -3.99
CA LEU A 643 -48.16 -9.20 -3.41
C LEU A 643 -47.67 -9.83 -2.10
N LEU A 644 -46.41 -10.25 -2.03
CA LEU A 644 -45.81 -10.82 -0.82
C LEU A 644 -45.75 -9.81 0.33
N LYS A 645 -45.47 -8.54 0.05
CA LYS A 645 -45.49 -7.46 1.05
C LYS A 645 -46.89 -7.16 1.60
N HIS A 646 -47.96 -7.51 0.87
CA HIS A 646 -49.34 -7.16 1.20
C HIS A 646 -50.23 -8.36 1.58
N GLY A 647 -49.67 -9.54 1.84
CA GLY A 647 -50.40 -10.70 2.37
C GLY A 647 -50.42 -11.95 1.48
N GLY A 648 -49.63 -11.98 0.41
CA GLY A 648 -49.47 -13.15 -0.47
C GLY A 648 -50.69 -13.45 -1.35
N LEU A 649 -50.57 -14.54 -2.13
CA LEU A 649 -51.59 -15.00 -3.08
C LEU A 649 -52.94 -15.36 -2.42
N GLY A 650 -52.93 -15.80 -1.15
CA GLY A 650 -54.14 -16.12 -0.40
C GLY A 650 -55.06 -14.91 -0.14
N SER A 651 -54.54 -13.68 -0.23
CA SER A 651 -55.30 -12.44 -0.04
C SER A 651 -56.04 -11.93 -1.28
N VAL A 652 -55.91 -12.62 -2.42
CA VAL A 652 -56.55 -12.23 -3.68
C VAL A 652 -58.06 -12.52 -3.68
N ASN A 653 -58.52 -13.50 -2.88
CA ASN A 653 -59.92 -13.92 -2.81
C ASN A 653 -60.66 -13.51 -1.52
N GLN A 654 -60.09 -12.65 -0.68
CA GLN A 654 -60.75 -12.23 0.57
C GLN A 654 -61.37 -10.83 0.43
N SER A 655 -62.70 -10.77 0.56
CA SER A 655 -63.48 -9.53 0.58
C SER A 655 -63.23 -8.73 1.87
N LYS A 656 -63.23 -7.39 1.74
CA LYS A 656 -62.77 -6.41 2.73
C LYS A 656 -63.43 -6.57 4.11
N THR A 657 -62.62 -6.83 5.14
CA THR A 657 -62.93 -6.46 6.53
C THR A 657 -61.78 -5.63 7.12
N LYS A 658 -62.09 -4.43 7.62
CA LYS A 658 -61.13 -3.53 8.28
C LYS A 658 -60.79 -4.06 9.67
N PRO A 659 -59.56 -3.82 10.18
CA PRO A 659 -59.51 -3.22 11.51
C PRO A 659 -58.36 -2.22 11.80
N ARG A 660 -58.74 -1.25 12.65
CA ARG A 660 -58.11 -0.61 13.81
C ARG A 660 -56.70 0.04 13.75
N LYS A 661 -56.71 1.30 14.19
CA LYS A 661 -55.58 2.19 14.49
C LYS A 661 -54.75 1.68 15.68
N GLY A 662 -53.44 1.56 15.50
CA GLY A 662 -52.45 1.47 16.58
C GLY A 662 -51.39 2.56 16.42
N LYS A 663 -51.20 3.36 17.47
CA LYS A 663 -50.19 4.43 17.55
C LYS A 663 -48.78 3.81 17.49
N ASN A 664 -47.89 4.35 16.64
CA ASN A 664 -46.45 4.20 16.87
C ASN A 664 -45.65 5.41 16.37
N LYS A 665 -44.66 5.75 17.20
CA LYS A 665 -43.81 6.95 17.22
C LYS A 665 -43.06 7.20 15.90
N HIS A 666 -42.98 8.47 15.49
CA HIS A 666 -42.09 8.90 14.41
C HIS A 666 -40.62 8.78 14.83
N LYS A 667 -39.88 7.81 14.25
CA LYS A 667 -38.43 7.91 14.10
C LYS A 667 -38.13 8.64 12.79
N LYS A 668 -37.46 9.79 12.88
CA LYS A 668 -36.85 10.48 11.73
C LYS A 668 -35.70 9.60 11.20
N ASN A 669 -35.93 8.89 10.10
CA ASN A 669 -34.84 8.31 9.32
C ASN A 669 -34.33 9.36 8.32
N ASN A 670 -33.17 9.93 8.62
CA ASN A 670 -32.38 10.68 7.65
C ASN A 670 -31.87 9.68 6.60
N TYR A 671 -32.29 9.85 5.34
CA TYR A 671 -31.71 9.16 4.21
C TYR A 671 -30.28 9.67 3.97
N SER A 672 -29.30 8.95 4.50
CA SER A 672 -27.92 9.01 4.00
C SER A 672 -27.86 8.19 2.71
N ILE A 673 -27.99 8.87 1.57
CA ILE A 673 -27.74 8.28 0.24
C ILE A 673 -26.24 7.97 0.17
N THR A 674 -25.86 6.73 0.43
CA THR A 674 -24.57 6.19 0.01
C THR A 674 -24.70 5.73 -1.44
N PRO A 675 -23.75 6.04 -2.34
CA PRO A 675 -23.80 5.51 -3.69
C PRO A 675 -23.66 3.98 -3.61
N GLN A 676 -24.65 3.29 -4.18
CA GLN A 676 -24.67 1.83 -4.28
C GLN A 676 -23.41 1.36 -5.02
N ARG A 677 -22.67 0.49 -4.33
CA ARG A 677 -21.48 -0.18 -4.83
C ARG A 677 -21.90 -1.13 -5.97
N GLY A 678 -21.45 -0.87 -7.19
CA GLY A 678 -21.54 -1.86 -8.27
C GLY A 678 -20.92 -3.17 -7.83
N LYS A 679 -21.58 -4.31 -8.10
CA LYS A 679 -21.09 -5.65 -7.77
C LYS A 679 -19.70 -5.84 -8.41
N ARG A 680 -18.63 -5.80 -7.60
CA ARG A 680 -17.30 -6.29 -8.01
C ARG A 680 -17.36 -7.82 -8.03
N GLY A 681 -16.99 -8.41 -9.16
CA GLY A 681 -16.86 -9.86 -9.32
C GLY A 681 -15.99 -10.45 -8.20
N LYS A 682 -16.52 -11.45 -7.50
CA LYS A 682 -15.73 -12.29 -6.60
C LYS A 682 -14.79 -13.12 -7.47
N SER A 683 -13.48 -13.01 -7.23
CA SER A 683 -12.50 -13.97 -7.71
C SER A 683 -12.71 -15.30 -6.97
N SER A 684 -13.29 -16.29 -7.62
CA SER A 684 -13.32 -17.68 -7.14
C SER A 684 -12.01 -18.36 -7.50
N LYS A 685 -11.03 -18.34 -6.58
CA LYS A 685 -9.97 -19.34 -6.51
C LYS A 685 -9.61 -19.56 -5.05
N ASN A 686 -10.18 -20.63 -4.51
CA ASN A 686 -9.68 -21.47 -3.41
C ASN A 686 -10.74 -22.56 -3.22
N GLN A 687 -10.65 -23.58 -4.07
CA GLN A 687 -10.87 -24.98 -3.71
C GLN A 687 -9.61 -25.72 -4.11
#